data_AF-A0A1M6BJU5-F1
#
_entry.id   AF-A0A1M6BJU5-F1
#
_cell.length_a   1.000
_cell.length_b   1.000
_cell.length_c   1.000
_cell.angle_alpha   90.00
_cell.angle_beta   90.00
_cell.angle_gamma   90.00
#
_symmetry.space_group_name_H-M   'P 1'
#
loop_
_entity.id
_entity.type
_entity.pdbx_description
1 polymer ?
#
loop_
_entity_poly.entity_id
_entity_poly.type
_entity_poly.pdbx_seq_one_letter_code
_entity_poly.pdbx_strand_id
1 'polypeptide(L)'
;MSLTDTLSHRPGLTRVAPVVFTATIFLSAGLLFFVQPLFAKIVLPEIGGAAAVWTTAMLFFQTVLLAGYLYAHLITRYLPVGAQVAVHLGVWGLGLFFLPLAIPEGWTWTPGQPAAWQTLTLFALGVGVPFAALSANAPLIQAWYARSGGAAADDPYFLYGASNLGSLIALLGFPLVAEPVWGTSGIGAGFAAGYAVLGAGLLAAGLMARGEARRVARASSTPLPWRRIGLWLVLAFVPSSLMLAVTTKISTDIGAIPLVWAVPLSLYLLSFVLTFRARPVLPLPALRLATIGALALLGAVFLGVTGGHQKLGMIIAMAAAFFAVALFAHRRLYEARPEGAHLTGFYLAMSVGGALGGLFNSVLAPALFDTLAEGPVTLAVAAALLLSPRAFAIRRRRAVLAWILGSLAGFALLLLSRVAPQPELVAKCLLLVTALVLLLSLRARIGAALLALAAFTWPAMQSLPDKAVFRDRSFFGVHKVDEDGFARSYTNGTTLHGAQILDEPGKPTPLSYYHEGLPLAELVTSSVGRAARDVGIVGLGVGAMACHAAPGQNWQYYEIDPVVARIATDPDLFTYLSDCTPDAPVHLGDARMVLERQDQTYDVLVIDAYSSDAVPVHLTTTEAMQLYLDRLNPGGLLIYHVSNRYYDLTVPLGRSASALGLSGAHRYDRPEEDELNAHASSVVALARDPRTLASATAASDWQALVDDGGREWTDDHANLLGLLLR
;
A
#
# COMPACT_ATOMS: atom_id res chain seq x y z
N MET A 1 -58.01 -37.46 5.74
CA MET A 1 -57.64 -36.13 5.21
C MET A 1 -57.47 -35.23 6.43
N SER A 2 -56.24 -35.06 6.91
CA SER A 2 -55.90 -34.45 8.21
C SER A 2 -55.77 -32.93 8.08
N LEU A 3 -56.34 -32.20 9.03
CA LEU A 3 -56.37 -30.73 9.19
C LEU A 3 -55.00 -30.09 9.49
N THR A 4 -53.89 -30.71 9.08
CA THR A 4 -52.52 -30.27 9.38
C THR A 4 -51.78 -29.66 8.18
N ASP A 5 -52.37 -29.62 6.99
CA ASP A 5 -51.69 -29.18 5.75
C ASP A 5 -51.91 -27.71 5.36
N THR A 6 -52.59 -26.91 6.18
CA THR A 6 -53.01 -25.54 5.78
C THR A 6 -52.23 -24.39 6.43
N LEU A 7 -51.09 -24.63 7.11
CA LEU A 7 -50.34 -23.56 7.80
C LEU A 7 -48.89 -23.31 7.35
N SER A 8 -48.38 -23.92 6.28
CA SER A 8 -46.95 -23.81 5.93
C SER A 8 -46.58 -22.88 4.76
N HIS A 9 -47.53 -22.19 4.12
CA HIS A 9 -47.19 -21.18 3.12
C HIS A 9 -47.69 -19.79 3.56
N ARG A 10 -46.76 -18.95 4.06
CA ARG A 10 -46.98 -17.50 4.20
C ARG A 10 -46.55 -16.82 2.88
N PRO A 11 -47.45 -16.60 1.90
CA PRO A 11 -47.10 -16.08 0.56
C PRO A 11 -46.44 -14.70 0.57
N GLY A 12 -46.63 -13.92 1.66
CA GLY A 12 -45.93 -12.64 1.86
C GLY A 12 -44.43 -12.79 2.15
N LEU A 13 -44.03 -13.77 2.97
CA LEU A 13 -42.62 -14.00 3.33
C LEU A 13 -41.80 -14.43 2.11
N THR A 14 -42.39 -15.22 1.21
CA THR A 14 -41.73 -15.73 0.00
C THR A 14 -41.31 -14.63 -0.98
N ARG A 15 -41.98 -13.47 -0.99
CA ARG A 15 -41.65 -12.33 -1.85
C ARG A 15 -40.78 -11.27 -1.18
N VAL A 16 -40.93 -11.07 0.13
CA VAL A 16 -40.20 -10.03 0.87
C VAL A 16 -38.80 -10.47 1.30
N ALA A 17 -38.60 -11.76 1.62
CA ALA A 17 -37.31 -12.26 2.07
C ALA A 17 -36.16 -12.00 1.07
N PRO A 18 -36.29 -12.25 -0.25
CA PRO A 18 -35.20 -11.95 -1.19
C PRO A 18 -34.75 -10.48 -1.15
N VAL A 19 -35.70 -9.54 -1.02
CA VAL A 19 -35.40 -8.10 -0.98
C VAL A 19 -34.65 -7.73 0.30
N VAL A 20 -35.15 -8.16 1.47
CA VAL A 20 -34.51 -7.87 2.77
C VAL A 20 -33.10 -8.44 2.83
N PHE A 21 -32.93 -9.70 2.42
CA PHE A 21 -31.61 -10.34 2.43
C PHE A 21 -30.64 -9.70 1.43
N THR A 22 -31.11 -9.30 0.24
CA THR A 22 -30.30 -8.60 -0.76
C THR A 22 -29.87 -7.22 -0.27
N ALA A 23 -30.81 -6.43 0.25
CA ALA A 23 -30.49 -5.09 0.77
C ALA A 23 -29.53 -5.17 1.97
N THR A 24 -29.74 -6.13 2.87
CA THR A 24 -28.89 -6.32 4.06
C THR A 24 -27.47 -6.77 3.67
N ILE A 25 -27.34 -7.76 2.78
CA ILE A 25 -26.00 -8.23 2.36
C ILE A 25 -25.27 -7.17 1.51
N PHE A 26 -26.00 -6.43 0.67
CA PHE A 26 -25.44 -5.34 -0.12
C PHE A 26 -24.91 -4.22 0.78
N LEU A 27 -25.71 -3.77 1.75
CA LEU A 27 -25.30 -2.74 2.72
C LEU A 27 -24.12 -3.24 3.56
N SER A 28 -24.17 -4.46 4.08
CA SER A 28 -23.09 -5.03 4.87
C SER A 28 -21.78 -5.11 4.07
N ALA A 29 -21.84 -5.55 2.82
CA ALA A 29 -20.66 -5.66 1.97
C ALA A 29 -20.12 -4.27 1.61
N GLY A 30 -21.01 -3.30 1.35
CA GLY A 30 -20.63 -1.91 1.14
C GLY A 30 -19.87 -1.35 2.34
N LEU A 31 -20.43 -1.47 3.55
CA LEU A 31 -19.78 -1.03 4.79
C LEU A 31 -18.43 -1.72 5.04
N LEU A 32 -18.33 -3.03 4.80
CA LEU A 32 -17.10 -3.82 4.97
C LEU A 32 -15.95 -3.30 4.09
N PHE A 33 -16.23 -2.83 2.87
CA PHE A 33 -15.20 -2.31 1.97
C PHE A 33 -14.99 -0.81 2.10
N PHE A 34 -15.98 -0.06 2.57
CA PHE A 34 -15.87 1.38 2.79
C PHE A 34 -15.04 1.72 4.03
N VAL A 35 -15.12 0.89 5.07
CA VAL A 35 -14.39 1.12 6.34
C VAL A 35 -12.86 0.98 6.20
N GLN A 36 -12.39 0.20 5.23
CA GLN A 36 -10.97 -0.07 5.05
C GLN A 36 -10.19 1.21 4.70
N PRO A 37 -10.51 1.93 3.61
CA PRO A 37 -9.85 3.19 3.30
C PRO A 37 -10.21 4.31 4.29
N LEU A 38 -11.41 4.30 4.86
CA LEU A 38 -11.82 5.27 5.88
C LEU A 38 -10.89 5.22 7.10
N PHE A 39 -10.74 4.03 7.70
CA PHE A 39 -9.97 3.91 8.93
C PHE A 39 -8.48 4.13 8.69
N ALA A 40 -7.95 3.65 7.56
CA ALA A 40 -6.58 3.92 7.16
C ALA A 40 -6.30 5.42 6.96
N LYS A 41 -7.28 6.20 6.49
CA LYS A 41 -7.20 7.67 6.45
C LYS A 41 -7.19 8.30 7.85
N ILE A 42 -8.07 7.84 8.75
CA ILE A 42 -8.15 8.34 10.13
C ILE A 42 -6.82 8.18 10.88
N VAL A 43 -6.12 7.06 10.68
CA VAL A 43 -4.88 6.77 11.40
C VAL A 43 -3.61 7.28 10.73
N LEU A 44 -3.72 7.81 9.50
CA LEU A 44 -2.57 8.27 8.70
C LEU A 44 -1.63 9.21 9.46
N PRO A 45 -2.11 10.21 10.23
CA PRO A 45 -1.22 11.12 10.97
C PRO A 45 -0.37 10.44 12.04
N GLU A 46 -0.79 9.29 12.57
CA GLU A 46 -0.08 8.57 13.64
C GLU A 46 0.99 7.62 13.11
N ILE A 47 0.79 7.07 11.90
CA ILE A 47 1.62 5.98 11.35
C ILE A 47 2.41 6.37 10.09
N GLY A 48 2.14 7.57 9.57
CA GLY A 48 2.80 8.14 8.39
C GLY A 48 2.21 7.67 7.04
N GLY A 49 2.72 8.27 5.96
CA GLY A 49 2.22 8.10 4.58
C GLY A 49 2.90 7.01 3.74
N ALA A 50 3.32 5.89 4.34
CA ALA A 50 4.10 4.85 3.65
C ALA A 50 3.25 3.78 2.95
N ALA A 51 3.79 3.19 1.87
CA ALA A 51 3.16 2.07 1.17
C ALA A 51 2.94 0.84 2.08
N ALA A 52 3.80 0.62 3.09
CA ALA A 52 3.68 -0.50 4.02
C ALA A 52 2.49 -0.39 4.98
N VAL A 53 1.97 0.82 5.22
CA VAL A 53 0.74 1.03 6.00
C VAL A 53 -0.42 0.27 5.35
N TRP A 54 -0.54 0.37 4.02
CA TRP A 54 -1.57 -0.33 3.27
C TRP A 54 -1.43 -1.85 3.36
N THR A 55 -0.24 -2.38 3.09
CA THR A 55 -0.05 -3.84 3.06
C THR A 55 -0.34 -4.43 4.44
N THR A 56 0.08 -3.73 5.50
CA THR A 56 -0.23 -4.07 6.89
C THR A 56 -1.73 -3.98 7.19
N ALA A 57 -2.42 -2.93 6.73
CA ALA A 57 -3.88 -2.83 6.84
C ALA A 57 -4.59 -3.98 6.12
N MET A 58 -4.14 -4.37 4.92
CA MET A 58 -4.67 -5.52 4.19
C MET A 58 -4.45 -6.83 4.95
N LEU A 59 -3.27 -7.06 5.53
CA LEU A 59 -3.02 -8.22 6.37
C LEU A 59 -4.02 -8.27 7.54
N PHE A 60 -4.26 -7.15 8.22
CA PHE A 60 -5.25 -7.06 9.28
C PHE A 60 -6.65 -7.44 8.78
N PHE A 61 -7.14 -6.75 7.74
CA PHE A 61 -8.49 -6.97 7.22
C PHE A 61 -8.68 -8.40 6.69
N GLN A 62 -7.70 -8.97 6.00
CA GLN A 62 -7.73 -10.36 5.53
C GLN A 62 -7.80 -11.37 6.69
N THR A 63 -7.05 -11.11 7.76
CA THR A 63 -7.00 -11.99 8.94
C THR A 63 -8.31 -11.93 9.72
N VAL A 64 -8.86 -10.73 9.96
CA VAL A 64 -10.14 -10.57 10.65
C VAL A 64 -11.31 -11.05 9.79
N LEU A 65 -11.21 -10.91 8.46
CA LEU A 65 -12.19 -11.48 7.53
C LEU A 65 -12.24 -13.02 7.65
N LEU A 66 -11.07 -13.66 7.66
CA LEU A 66 -10.95 -15.10 7.89
C LEU A 66 -11.53 -15.52 9.25
N ALA A 67 -11.26 -14.76 10.31
CA ALA A 67 -11.80 -15.01 11.65
C ALA A 67 -13.34 -14.90 11.67
N GLY A 68 -13.92 -13.88 11.02
CA GLY A 68 -15.37 -13.72 10.89
C GLY A 68 -16.04 -14.86 10.12
N TYR A 69 -15.39 -15.38 9.07
CA TYR A 69 -15.88 -16.54 8.32
C TYR A 69 -15.84 -17.82 9.17
N LEU A 70 -14.76 -18.02 9.93
CA LEU A 70 -14.66 -19.12 10.88
C LEU A 70 -15.74 -19.02 11.96
N TYR A 71 -15.92 -17.85 12.56
CA TYR A 71 -16.98 -17.57 13.53
C TYR A 71 -18.37 -17.90 12.94
N ALA A 72 -18.68 -17.39 11.75
CA ALA A 72 -19.93 -17.67 11.05
C ALA A 72 -20.15 -19.18 10.83
N HIS A 73 -19.10 -19.89 10.41
CA HIS A 73 -19.15 -21.35 10.25
C HIS A 73 -19.44 -22.08 11.57
N LEU A 74 -18.80 -21.67 12.66
CA LEU A 74 -18.97 -22.30 13.97
C LEU A 74 -20.39 -22.07 14.52
N ILE A 75 -20.90 -20.84 14.47
CA ILE A 75 -22.24 -20.55 15.01
C ILE A 75 -23.34 -21.19 14.16
N THR A 76 -23.18 -21.27 12.83
CA THR A 76 -24.17 -21.92 11.95
C THR A 76 -24.20 -23.44 12.11
N ARG A 77 -23.08 -24.03 12.53
CA ARG A 77 -22.90 -25.46 12.76
C ARG A 77 -23.41 -25.92 14.13
N TYR A 78 -23.15 -25.14 15.18
CA TYR A 78 -23.37 -25.59 16.56
C TYR A 78 -24.58 -24.95 17.25
N LEU A 79 -25.07 -23.79 16.79
CA LEU A 79 -26.17 -23.09 17.44
C LEU A 79 -27.48 -23.15 16.63
N PRO A 80 -28.65 -23.17 17.30
CA PRO A 80 -29.93 -22.95 16.62
C PRO A 80 -30.05 -21.50 16.11
N VAL A 81 -30.87 -21.26 15.07
CA VAL A 81 -30.98 -19.93 14.43
C VAL A 81 -31.31 -18.81 15.43
N GLY A 82 -32.20 -19.05 16.40
CA GLY A 82 -32.51 -18.07 17.43
C GLY A 82 -31.30 -17.60 18.23
N ALA A 83 -30.42 -18.53 18.62
CA ALA A 83 -29.17 -18.23 19.33
C ALA A 83 -28.13 -17.60 18.40
N GLN A 84 -28.04 -18.02 17.13
CA GLN A 84 -27.18 -17.36 16.13
C GLN A 84 -27.51 -15.88 16.01
N VAL A 85 -28.80 -15.53 15.90
CA VAL A 85 -29.27 -14.15 15.80
C VAL A 85 -28.93 -13.36 17.07
N ALA A 86 -29.17 -13.93 18.25
CA ALA A 86 -28.88 -13.25 19.51
C ALA A 86 -27.38 -12.99 19.71
N VAL A 87 -26.55 -14.00 19.50
CA VAL A 87 -25.08 -13.88 19.62
C VAL A 87 -24.55 -12.88 18.61
N HIS A 88 -24.98 -12.96 17.36
CA HIS A 88 -24.47 -12.10 16.30
C HIS A 88 -24.94 -10.64 16.43
N LEU A 89 -26.18 -10.40 16.87
CA LEU A 89 -26.64 -9.05 17.22
C LEU A 89 -25.91 -8.51 18.46
N GLY A 90 -25.49 -9.38 19.39
CA GLY A 90 -24.59 -8.99 20.49
C GLY A 90 -23.24 -8.51 19.98
N VAL A 91 -22.61 -9.26 19.06
CA VAL A 91 -21.33 -8.87 18.43
C VAL A 91 -21.46 -7.57 17.63
N TRP A 92 -22.53 -7.41 16.85
CA TRP A 92 -22.84 -6.15 16.18
C TRP A 92 -23.05 -5.00 17.17
N GLY A 93 -23.78 -5.23 18.26
CA GLY A 93 -24.02 -4.24 19.32
C GLY A 93 -22.73 -3.79 20.00
N LEU A 94 -21.77 -4.69 20.20
CA LEU A 94 -20.42 -4.34 20.68
C LEU A 94 -19.69 -3.39 19.71
N GLY A 95 -19.89 -3.55 18.41
CA GLY A 95 -19.33 -2.65 17.40
C GLY A 95 -19.84 -1.21 17.49
N LEU A 96 -21.04 -0.97 18.04
CA LEU A 96 -21.59 0.38 18.21
C LEU A 96 -20.77 1.24 19.20
N PHE A 97 -20.07 0.63 20.16
CA PHE A 97 -19.23 1.36 21.11
C PHE A 97 -17.95 1.94 20.49
N PHE A 98 -17.61 1.52 19.27
CA PHE A 98 -16.45 2.01 18.52
C PHE A 98 -16.85 3.09 17.50
N LEU A 99 -18.10 3.58 17.54
CA LEU A 99 -18.61 4.57 16.59
C LEU A 99 -18.83 5.94 17.27
N PRO A 100 -18.47 7.07 16.61
CA PRO A 100 -17.75 7.13 15.34
C PRO A 100 -16.33 6.56 15.46
N LEU A 101 -15.81 6.02 14.35
CA LEU A 101 -14.47 5.47 14.32
C LEU A 101 -13.45 6.59 14.60
N ALA A 102 -12.54 6.34 15.53
CA ALA A 102 -11.50 7.27 15.93
C ALA A 102 -10.25 6.50 16.39
N ILE A 103 -9.14 7.22 16.53
CA ILE A 103 -7.94 6.71 17.21
C ILE A 103 -8.29 6.54 18.69
N PRO A 104 -7.92 5.42 19.34
CA PRO A 104 -8.15 5.23 20.78
C PRO A 104 -7.52 6.35 21.62
N GLU A 105 -8.26 6.81 22.63
CA GLU A 105 -7.76 7.84 23.56
C GLU A 105 -6.44 7.40 24.22
N GLY A 106 -5.46 8.31 24.26
CA GLY A 106 -4.15 8.05 24.85
C GLY A 106 -3.21 7.19 24.01
N TRP A 107 -3.55 6.89 22.74
CA TRP A 107 -2.62 6.26 21.82
C TRP A 107 -1.37 7.15 21.60
N THR A 108 -0.20 6.53 21.61
CA THR A 108 1.06 7.22 21.32
C THR A 108 1.99 6.32 20.52
N TRP A 109 2.54 6.82 19.42
CA TRP A 109 3.61 6.15 18.70
C TRP A 109 4.87 6.01 19.57
N THR A 110 5.43 4.80 19.60
CA THR A 110 6.68 4.51 20.33
C THR A 110 7.83 4.33 19.34
N PRO A 111 8.83 5.24 19.34
CA PRO A 111 10.02 5.10 18.51
C PRO A 111 10.76 3.78 18.77
N GLY A 112 11.31 3.18 17.71
CA GLY A 112 12.10 1.94 17.79
C GLY A 112 11.28 0.64 17.90
N GLN A 113 9.97 0.69 18.15
CA GLN A 113 9.12 -0.49 18.00
C GLN A 113 8.75 -0.74 16.53
N PRO A 114 8.58 -2.02 16.10
CA PRO A 114 8.20 -2.32 14.72
C PRO A 114 6.91 -1.62 14.31
N ALA A 115 7.00 -0.73 13.33
CA ALA A 115 5.88 0.08 12.85
C ALA A 115 4.68 -0.76 12.39
N ALA A 116 4.93 -1.92 11.78
CA ALA A 116 3.88 -2.86 11.39
C ALA A 116 3.07 -3.38 12.60
N TRP A 117 3.73 -3.67 13.73
CA TRP A 117 3.07 -4.13 14.94
C TRP A 117 2.20 -3.03 15.58
N GLN A 118 2.73 -1.80 15.63
CA GLN A 118 1.99 -0.64 16.12
C GLN A 118 0.75 -0.39 15.24
N THR A 119 0.90 -0.49 13.92
CA THR A 119 -0.19 -0.36 12.95
C THR A 119 -1.26 -1.43 13.15
N LEU A 120 -0.88 -2.71 13.24
CA LEU A 120 -1.83 -3.80 13.49
C LEU A 120 -2.60 -3.62 14.80
N THR A 121 -1.92 -3.15 15.85
CA THR A 121 -2.53 -2.89 17.15
C THR A 121 -3.54 -1.75 17.06
N LEU A 122 -3.19 -0.65 16.40
CA LEU A 122 -4.08 0.49 16.20
C LEU A 122 -5.36 0.11 15.44
N PHE A 123 -5.22 -0.71 14.38
CA PHE A 123 -6.38 -1.25 13.65
C PHE A 123 -7.23 -2.19 14.50
N ALA A 124 -6.60 -3.07 15.28
CA ALA A 124 -7.30 -3.98 16.17
C ALA A 124 -8.13 -3.24 17.23
N LEU A 125 -7.57 -2.18 17.82
CA LEU A 125 -8.22 -1.38 18.86
C LEU A 125 -9.25 -0.39 18.30
N GLY A 126 -9.02 0.22 17.15
CA GLY A 126 -9.92 1.23 16.61
C GLY A 126 -11.09 0.67 15.80
N VAL A 127 -10.88 -0.37 14.98
CA VAL A 127 -11.90 -0.86 14.02
C VAL A 127 -12.11 -2.37 14.04
N GLY A 128 -11.33 -3.12 14.83
CA GLY A 128 -11.38 -4.58 14.85
C GLY A 128 -12.74 -5.18 15.16
N VAL A 129 -13.44 -4.66 16.18
CA VAL A 129 -14.76 -5.18 16.57
C VAL A 129 -15.83 -4.88 15.51
N PRO A 130 -16.03 -3.62 15.03
CA PRO A 130 -16.95 -3.34 13.93
C PRO A 130 -16.66 -4.17 12.68
N PHE A 131 -15.39 -4.29 12.30
CA PHE A 131 -14.98 -5.03 11.11
C PHE A 131 -15.22 -6.55 11.25
N ALA A 132 -14.92 -7.13 12.42
CA ALA A 132 -15.20 -8.54 12.71
C ALA A 132 -16.70 -8.87 12.65
N ALA A 133 -17.56 -7.96 13.12
CA ALA A 133 -19.01 -8.12 13.00
C ALA A 133 -19.44 -8.11 11.52
N LEU A 134 -18.94 -7.16 10.73
CA LEU A 134 -19.25 -7.05 9.29
C LEU A 134 -18.76 -8.26 8.50
N SER A 135 -17.58 -8.79 8.83
CA SER A 135 -16.96 -9.86 8.06
C SER A 135 -17.71 -11.19 8.16
N ALA A 136 -18.43 -11.44 9.26
CA ALA A 136 -19.26 -12.62 9.44
C ALA A 136 -20.60 -12.57 8.67
N ASN A 137 -21.06 -11.38 8.24
CA ASN A 137 -22.41 -11.19 7.72
C ASN A 137 -22.68 -11.92 6.41
N ALA A 138 -21.76 -11.88 5.44
CA ALA A 138 -21.98 -12.51 4.14
C ALA A 138 -22.31 -14.02 4.25
N PRO A 139 -21.49 -14.86 4.93
CA PRO A 139 -21.84 -16.27 5.11
C PRO A 139 -23.07 -16.50 6.00
N LEU A 140 -23.29 -15.66 7.02
CA LEU A 140 -24.46 -15.79 7.91
C LEU A 140 -25.78 -15.48 7.20
N ILE A 141 -25.85 -14.36 6.48
CA ILE A 141 -27.05 -13.94 5.75
C ILE A 141 -27.39 -14.97 4.68
N GLN A 142 -26.40 -15.54 3.98
CA GLN A 142 -26.63 -16.63 3.03
C GLN A 142 -27.16 -17.90 3.71
N ALA A 143 -26.59 -18.29 4.86
CA ALA A 143 -27.05 -19.46 5.62
C ALA A 143 -28.47 -19.27 6.19
N TRP A 144 -28.81 -18.06 6.63
CA TRP A 144 -30.15 -17.69 7.08
C TRP A 144 -31.15 -17.68 5.92
N TYR A 145 -30.75 -17.20 4.74
CA TYR A 145 -31.63 -17.18 3.56
C TYR A 145 -32.01 -18.59 3.12
N ALA A 146 -31.05 -19.52 3.08
CA ALA A 146 -31.29 -20.92 2.74
C ALA A 146 -32.29 -21.61 3.68
N ARG A 147 -32.48 -21.09 4.89
CA ARG A 147 -33.44 -21.57 5.90
C ARG A 147 -34.77 -20.78 5.91
N SER A 148 -34.86 -19.69 5.16
CA SER A 148 -36.03 -18.78 5.19
C SER A 148 -37.22 -19.22 4.33
N GLY A 149 -37.04 -20.20 3.44
CA GLY A 149 -38.09 -20.67 2.51
C GLY A 149 -38.46 -19.68 1.40
N GLY A 150 -37.61 -18.68 1.10
CA GLY A 150 -37.81 -17.71 0.01
C GLY A 150 -37.78 -18.35 -1.40
N ALA A 151 -38.29 -17.62 -2.41
CA ALA A 151 -38.49 -18.11 -3.79
C ALA A 151 -37.23 -18.60 -4.54
N ALA A 152 -36.04 -18.43 -3.95
CA ALA A 152 -34.77 -18.95 -4.44
C ALA A 152 -33.88 -19.51 -3.31
N ALA A 153 -34.48 -19.96 -2.19
CA ALA A 153 -33.72 -20.47 -1.04
C ALA A 153 -32.85 -21.69 -1.37
N ASP A 154 -33.19 -22.42 -2.43
CA ASP A 154 -32.44 -23.58 -2.92
C ASP A 154 -31.15 -23.19 -3.67
N ASP A 155 -31.03 -21.95 -4.17
CA ASP A 155 -29.82 -21.43 -4.82
C ASP A 155 -29.59 -19.93 -4.48
N PRO A 156 -28.92 -19.63 -3.35
CA PRO A 156 -28.70 -18.25 -2.88
C PRO A 156 -27.65 -17.46 -3.69
N TYR A 157 -27.23 -17.93 -4.86
CA TYR A 157 -26.13 -17.33 -5.63
C TYR A 157 -26.34 -15.85 -5.97
N PHE A 158 -27.59 -15.39 -6.12
CA PHE A 158 -27.88 -13.97 -6.36
C PHE A 158 -27.43 -13.06 -5.21
N LEU A 159 -27.43 -13.54 -3.96
CA LEU A 159 -26.94 -12.80 -2.79
C LEU A 159 -25.41 -12.61 -2.85
N TYR A 160 -24.69 -13.60 -3.36
CA TYR A 160 -23.25 -13.49 -3.61
C TYR A 160 -22.96 -12.43 -4.68
N GLY A 161 -23.76 -12.38 -5.75
CA GLY A 161 -23.70 -11.32 -6.76
C GLY A 161 -23.93 -9.92 -6.16
N ALA A 162 -24.99 -9.77 -5.34
CA ALA A 162 -25.30 -8.51 -4.67
C ALA A 162 -24.19 -8.05 -3.71
N SER A 163 -23.62 -8.97 -2.92
CA SER A 163 -22.49 -8.69 -2.03
C SER A 163 -21.27 -8.17 -2.80
N ASN A 164 -20.90 -8.81 -3.92
CA ASN A 164 -19.74 -8.39 -4.72
C ASN A 164 -19.98 -7.04 -5.40
N LEU A 165 -21.20 -6.78 -5.89
CA LEU A 165 -21.55 -5.50 -6.47
C LEU A 165 -21.47 -4.38 -5.42
N GLY A 166 -22.02 -4.59 -4.23
CA GLY A 166 -21.92 -3.63 -3.12
C GLY A 166 -20.48 -3.37 -2.70
N SER A 167 -19.64 -4.41 -2.66
CA SER A 167 -18.20 -4.30 -2.36
C SER A 167 -17.47 -3.43 -3.38
N LEU A 168 -17.69 -3.67 -4.68
CA LEU A 168 -17.04 -2.93 -5.76
C LEU A 168 -17.49 -1.46 -5.82
N ILE A 169 -18.79 -1.22 -5.66
CA ILE A 169 -19.36 0.15 -5.62
C ILE A 169 -18.78 0.92 -4.43
N ALA A 170 -18.72 0.31 -3.25
CA ALA A 170 -18.17 0.97 -2.06
C ALA A 170 -16.67 1.25 -2.21
N LEU A 171 -15.90 0.27 -2.66
CA LEU A 171 -14.44 0.38 -2.79
C LEU A 171 -14.04 1.48 -3.79
N LEU A 172 -14.70 1.59 -4.94
CA LEU A 172 -14.43 2.65 -5.92
C LEU A 172 -15.13 3.97 -5.56
N GLY A 173 -16.31 3.89 -4.95
CA GLY A 173 -17.08 5.05 -4.52
C GLY A 173 -16.36 5.86 -3.45
N PHE A 174 -15.50 5.25 -2.64
CA PHE A 174 -14.73 5.97 -1.63
C PHE A 174 -13.79 7.04 -2.25
N PRO A 175 -12.75 6.69 -3.04
CA PRO A 175 -11.83 7.69 -3.60
C PRO A 175 -12.44 8.52 -4.75
N LEU A 176 -13.46 8.01 -5.47
CA LEU A 176 -14.01 8.71 -6.64
C LEU A 176 -15.17 9.65 -6.31
N VAL A 177 -15.88 9.42 -5.21
CA VAL A 177 -17.07 10.20 -4.84
C VAL A 177 -16.98 10.68 -3.40
N ALA A 178 -16.73 9.78 -2.46
CA ALA A 178 -16.88 10.12 -1.05
C ALA A 178 -15.81 11.09 -0.56
N GLU A 179 -14.54 10.78 -0.84
CA GLU A 179 -13.39 11.60 -0.44
C GLU A 179 -13.34 12.97 -1.14
N PRO A 180 -13.65 13.10 -2.45
CA PRO A 180 -13.71 14.41 -3.10
C PRO A 180 -14.86 15.30 -2.62
N VAL A 181 -15.97 14.72 -2.13
CA VAL A 181 -17.19 15.48 -1.77
C VAL A 181 -17.28 15.76 -0.27
N TRP A 182 -16.97 14.77 0.57
CA TRP A 182 -17.13 14.85 2.03
C TRP A 182 -15.78 14.78 2.75
N GLY A 183 -15.75 15.31 3.97
CA GLY A 183 -14.65 15.09 4.90
C GLY A 183 -14.75 13.74 5.60
N THR A 184 -13.67 13.33 6.24
CA THR A 184 -13.50 12.06 6.95
C THR A 184 -14.54 11.89 8.06
N SER A 185 -14.88 12.96 8.77
CA SER A 185 -15.93 13.04 9.79
C SER A 185 -17.32 12.75 9.21
N GLY A 186 -17.68 13.39 8.10
CA GLY A 186 -18.95 13.18 7.40
C GLY A 186 -19.07 11.76 6.84
N ILE A 187 -17.97 11.24 6.29
CA ILE A 187 -17.87 9.84 5.85
C ILE A 187 -18.05 8.88 7.03
N GLY A 188 -17.39 9.16 8.17
CA GLY A 188 -17.50 8.38 9.40
C GLY A 188 -18.91 8.37 9.98
N ALA A 189 -19.60 9.52 9.98
CA ALA A 189 -21.00 9.61 10.39
C ALA A 189 -21.92 8.80 9.47
N GLY A 190 -21.70 8.85 8.14
CA GLY A 190 -22.41 8.04 7.16
C GLY A 190 -22.19 6.53 7.38
N PHE A 191 -20.95 6.14 7.66
CA PHE A 191 -20.61 4.76 8.03
C PHE A 191 -21.33 4.33 9.30
N ALA A 192 -21.32 5.15 10.35
CA ALA A 192 -21.97 4.85 11.62
C ALA A 192 -23.50 4.70 11.48
N ALA A 193 -24.14 5.60 10.71
CA ALA A 193 -25.55 5.51 10.39
C ALA A 193 -25.88 4.23 9.61
N GLY A 194 -25.07 3.90 8.58
CA GLY A 194 -25.21 2.66 7.83
C GLY A 194 -25.04 1.41 8.70
N TYR A 195 -24.07 1.42 9.62
CA TYR A 195 -23.83 0.34 10.58
C TYR A 195 -25.00 0.15 11.54
N ALA A 196 -25.63 1.24 11.99
CA ALA A 196 -26.84 1.18 12.82
C ALA A 196 -28.04 0.59 12.04
N VAL A 197 -28.26 1.06 10.81
CA VAL A 197 -29.33 0.56 9.91
C VAL A 197 -29.14 -0.92 9.60
N LEU A 198 -27.89 -1.37 9.44
CA LEU A 198 -27.58 -2.78 9.21
C LEU A 198 -28.10 -3.69 10.33
N GLY A 199 -28.10 -3.24 11.59
CA GLY A 199 -28.66 -4.00 12.71
C GLY A 199 -30.13 -4.34 12.53
N ALA A 200 -30.92 -3.39 12.01
CA ALA A 200 -32.33 -3.64 11.68
C ALA A 200 -32.48 -4.67 10.55
N GLY A 201 -31.63 -4.60 9.52
CA GLY A 201 -31.58 -5.59 8.45
C GLY A 201 -31.21 -6.99 8.94
N LEU A 202 -30.20 -7.10 9.82
CA LEU A 202 -29.78 -8.35 10.44
C LEU A 202 -30.87 -8.96 11.32
N LEU A 203 -31.55 -8.15 12.12
CA LEU A 203 -32.69 -8.60 12.92
C LEU A 203 -33.83 -9.10 12.03
N ALA A 204 -34.21 -8.35 11.00
CA ALA A 204 -35.27 -8.74 10.08
C ALA A 204 -34.93 -10.05 9.34
N ALA A 205 -33.72 -10.18 8.78
CA ALA A 205 -33.24 -11.39 8.13
C ALA A 205 -33.21 -12.58 9.10
N GLY A 206 -32.70 -12.37 10.32
CA GLY A 206 -32.63 -13.38 11.36
C GLY A 206 -34.01 -13.89 11.81
N LEU A 207 -35.00 -12.99 11.95
CA LEU A 207 -36.37 -13.37 12.29
C LEU A 207 -37.05 -14.17 11.18
N MET A 208 -36.81 -13.82 9.91
CA MET A 208 -37.31 -14.57 8.75
C MET A 208 -36.68 -15.96 8.61
N ALA A 209 -35.48 -16.18 9.15
CA ALA A 209 -34.77 -17.46 9.10
C ALA A 209 -35.16 -18.46 10.21
N ARG A 210 -36.03 -18.07 11.15
CA ARG A 210 -36.47 -18.94 12.28
C ARG A 210 -37.45 -20.06 11.89
N GLY A 211 -37.73 -20.27 10.60
CA GLY A 211 -38.61 -21.34 10.11
C GLY A 211 -38.05 -22.76 10.30
N GLU A 212 -38.89 -23.79 10.15
CA GLU A 212 -38.49 -25.21 10.31
C GLU A 212 -37.34 -25.59 9.37
N ALA A 213 -36.23 -26.05 9.96
CA ALA A 213 -35.02 -26.39 9.25
C ALA A 213 -35.23 -27.66 8.41
N ARG A 214 -35.20 -27.52 7.08
CA ARG A 214 -35.05 -28.67 6.18
C ARG A 214 -33.68 -29.29 6.44
N ARG A 215 -33.65 -30.50 7.01
CA ARG A 215 -32.41 -31.26 7.26
C ARG A 215 -31.74 -31.55 5.91
N VAL A 216 -30.71 -30.79 5.57
CA VAL A 216 -29.84 -31.11 4.44
C VAL A 216 -29.12 -32.42 4.79
N ALA A 217 -29.28 -33.43 3.93
CA ALA A 217 -28.66 -34.73 4.11
C ALA A 217 -27.14 -34.57 4.27
N ARG A 218 -26.59 -35.18 5.33
CA ARG A 218 -25.17 -35.14 5.65
C ARG A 218 -24.44 -36.03 4.64
N ALA A 219 -23.92 -35.43 3.56
CA ALA A 219 -23.12 -36.16 2.59
C ALA A 219 -21.88 -36.77 3.29
N SER A 220 -21.65 -38.06 3.09
CA SER A 220 -20.44 -38.74 3.55
C SER A 220 -19.21 -38.14 2.87
N SER A 221 -18.26 -37.61 3.64
CA SER A 221 -17.06 -36.97 3.12
C SER A 221 -15.84 -37.89 3.25
N THR A 222 -15.28 -38.30 2.12
CA THR A 222 -13.96 -38.94 2.08
C THR A 222 -12.89 -37.87 2.38
N PRO A 223 -11.87 -38.13 3.21
CA PRO A 223 -10.84 -37.13 3.50
C PRO A 223 -10.16 -36.66 2.21
N LEU A 224 -10.03 -35.33 2.05
CA LEU A 224 -9.30 -34.78 0.90
C LEU A 224 -7.79 -34.94 1.10
N PRO A 225 -7.03 -35.28 0.04
CA PRO A 225 -5.59 -35.32 0.11
C PRO A 225 -5.01 -33.91 0.34
N TRP A 226 -4.09 -33.76 1.29
CA TRP A 226 -3.43 -32.50 1.64
C TRP A 226 -2.82 -31.76 0.44
N ARG A 227 -2.37 -32.48 -0.59
CA ARG A 227 -1.85 -31.90 -1.84
C ARG A 227 -2.88 -31.02 -2.56
N ARG A 228 -4.17 -31.38 -2.51
CA ARG A 228 -5.24 -30.62 -3.15
C ARG A 228 -5.51 -29.33 -2.39
N ILE A 229 -5.48 -29.39 -1.06
CA ILE A 229 -5.59 -28.22 -0.18
C ILE A 229 -4.40 -27.28 -0.43
N GLY A 230 -3.18 -27.81 -0.48
CA GLY A 230 -1.98 -27.04 -0.83
C GLY A 230 -2.08 -26.34 -2.19
N LEU A 231 -2.63 -27.01 -3.21
CA LEU A 231 -2.87 -26.37 -4.51
C LEU A 231 -3.84 -25.19 -4.40
N TRP A 232 -4.94 -25.33 -3.65
CA TRP A 232 -5.90 -24.23 -3.45
C TRP A 232 -5.28 -23.06 -2.71
N LEU A 233 -4.49 -23.33 -1.67
CA LEU A 233 -3.75 -22.32 -0.91
C LEU A 233 -2.85 -21.51 -1.84
N VAL A 234 -2.02 -22.19 -2.66
CA VAL A 234 -1.07 -21.50 -3.54
C VAL A 234 -1.78 -20.75 -4.68
N LEU A 235 -2.87 -21.31 -5.24
CA LEU A 235 -3.67 -20.62 -6.27
C LEU A 235 -4.36 -19.36 -5.75
N ALA A 236 -4.75 -19.32 -4.48
CA ALA A 236 -5.30 -18.12 -3.84
C ALA A 236 -4.20 -17.14 -3.38
N PHE A 237 -3.05 -17.65 -2.96
CA PHE A 237 -1.88 -16.87 -2.58
C PHE A 237 -1.35 -16.00 -3.72
N VAL A 238 -1.16 -16.56 -4.92
CA VAL A 238 -0.56 -15.86 -6.06
C VAL A 238 -1.23 -14.51 -6.38
N PRO A 239 -2.54 -14.44 -6.65
CA PRO A 239 -3.18 -13.17 -6.98
C PRO A 239 -3.23 -12.21 -5.78
N SER A 240 -3.37 -12.71 -4.54
CA SER A 240 -3.35 -11.86 -3.34
C SER A 240 -1.98 -11.24 -3.12
N SER A 241 -0.91 -12.04 -3.24
CA SER A 241 0.45 -11.57 -3.08
C SER A 241 0.84 -10.59 -4.19
N LEU A 242 0.49 -10.91 -5.45
CA LEU A 242 0.82 -10.06 -6.59
C LEU A 242 0.07 -8.73 -6.56
N MET A 243 -1.18 -8.72 -6.08
CA MET A 243 -1.94 -7.49 -5.84
C MET A 243 -1.16 -6.56 -4.90
N LEU A 244 -0.66 -7.07 -3.78
CA LEU A 244 0.08 -6.27 -2.79
C LEU A 244 1.45 -5.83 -3.30
N ALA A 245 2.20 -6.71 -3.97
CA ALA A 245 3.50 -6.37 -4.55
C ALA A 245 3.37 -5.28 -5.65
N VAL A 246 2.40 -5.41 -6.54
CA VAL A 246 2.13 -4.40 -7.59
C VAL A 246 1.65 -3.10 -6.98
N THR A 247 0.76 -3.17 -5.98
CA THR A 247 0.32 -1.95 -5.27
C THR A 247 1.48 -1.25 -4.60
N THR A 248 2.36 -1.98 -3.90
CA THR A 248 3.55 -1.41 -3.25
C THR A 248 4.44 -0.71 -4.28
N LYS A 249 4.73 -1.37 -5.40
CA LYS A 249 5.54 -0.75 -6.47
C LYS A 249 4.90 0.52 -7.05
N ILE A 250 3.58 0.55 -7.21
CA ILE A 250 2.87 1.75 -7.69
C ILE A 250 2.86 2.85 -6.61
N SER A 251 2.61 2.50 -5.35
CA SER A 251 2.59 3.43 -4.21
C SER A 251 3.94 4.04 -3.91
N THR A 252 5.05 3.34 -4.15
CA THR A 252 6.40 3.90 -4.04
C THR A 252 6.66 5.00 -5.07
N ASP A 253 6.02 4.95 -6.24
CA ASP A 253 6.20 5.95 -7.29
C ASP A 253 5.20 7.12 -7.13
N ILE A 254 3.90 6.84 -6.99
CA ILE A 254 2.83 7.88 -6.97
C ILE A 254 2.55 8.42 -5.56
N GLY A 255 2.89 7.66 -4.52
CA GLY A 255 2.48 7.91 -3.14
C GLY A 255 1.35 6.99 -2.65
N ALA A 256 1.20 6.89 -1.33
CA ALA A 256 0.20 6.07 -0.67
C ALA A 256 -1.13 6.83 -0.51
N ILE A 257 -2.00 6.73 -1.51
CA ILE A 257 -3.30 7.43 -1.53
C ILE A 257 -4.48 6.46 -1.73
N PRO A 258 -5.71 6.83 -1.28
CA PRO A 258 -6.84 5.92 -1.35
C PRO A 258 -7.30 5.48 -2.75
N LEU A 259 -6.81 6.12 -3.81
CA LEU A 259 -7.11 5.68 -5.17
C LEU A 259 -6.14 4.57 -5.63
N VAL A 260 -4.85 4.73 -5.34
CA VAL A 260 -3.76 3.87 -5.85
C VAL A 260 -3.96 2.42 -5.42
N TRP A 261 -4.41 2.21 -4.19
CA TRP A 261 -4.65 0.87 -3.63
C TRP A 261 -6.03 0.25 -4.00
N ALA A 262 -7.03 1.06 -4.32
CA ALA A 262 -8.41 0.64 -4.52
C ALA A 262 -8.57 0.04 -5.91
N VAL A 263 -7.78 0.51 -6.87
CA VAL A 263 -7.76 -0.02 -8.25
C VAL A 263 -7.28 -1.49 -8.28
N PRO A 264 -6.08 -1.86 -7.76
CA PRO A 264 -5.67 -3.27 -7.70
C PRO A 264 -6.64 -4.15 -6.92
N LEU A 265 -7.16 -3.70 -5.78
CA LEU A 265 -8.13 -4.47 -5.00
C LEU A 265 -9.46 -4.64 -5.75
N SER A 266 -9.94 -3.62 -6.46
CA SER A 266 -11.14 -3.71 -7.30
C SER A 266 -10.95 -4.70 -8.44
N LEU A 267 -9.78 -4.68 -9.10
CA LEU A 267 -9.42 -5.65 -10.13
C LEU A 267 -9.31 -7.07 -9.56
N TYR A 268 -8.76 -7.23 -8.36
CA TYR A 268 -8.75 -8.50 -7.64
C TYR A 268 -10.17 -9.05 -7.43
N LEU A 269 -11.09 -8.24 -6.89
CA LEU A 269 -12.48 -8.65 -6.68
C LEU A 269 -13.23 -8.92 -8.00
N LEU A 270 -13.05 -8.05 -8.99
CA LEU A 270 -13.64 -8.22 -10.32
C LEU A 270 -13.20 -9.55 -10.95
N SER A 271 -11.95 -9.97 -10.71
CA SER A 271 -11.47 -11.24 -11.25
C SER A 271 -12.22 -12.44 -10.68
N PHE A 272 -12.67 -12.40 -9.41
CA PHE A 272 -13.58 -13.41 -8.86
C PHE A 272 -14.94 -13.39 -9.56
N VAL A 273 -15.55 -12.20 -9.67
CA VAL A 273 -16.87 -12.01 -10.31
C VAL A 273 -16.89 -12.57 -11.73
N LEU A 274 -15.81 -12.34 -12.49
CA LEU A 274 -15.72 -12.77 -13.88
C LEU A 274 -15.38 -14.26 -14.06
N THR A 275 -14.73 -14.90 -13.08
CA THR A 275 -14.19 -16.26 -13.24
C THR A 275 -15.00 -17.34 -12.53
N PHE A 276 -15.68 -17.01 -11.42
CA PHE A 276 -16.47 -17.94 -10.61
C PHE A 276 -17.87 -18.21 -11.21
N ARG A 277 -17.89 -18.56 -12.50
CA ARG A 277 -19.12 -18.85 -13.25
C ARG A 277 -18.91 -20.02 -14.21
N ALA A 278 -20.01 -20.69 -14.59
CA ALA A 278 -19.94 -21.88 -15.43
C ALA A 278 -19.25 -21.62 -16.78
N ARG A 279 -19.62 -20.53 -17.47
CA ARG A 279 -19.02 -20.14 -18.75
C ARG A 279 -17.97 -19.06 -18.57
N PRO A 280 -16.69 -19.30 -18.90
CA PRO A 280 -15.65 -18.28 -18.75
C PRO A 280 -15.92 -17.09 -19.69
N VAL A 281 -15.48 -15.87 -19.30
CA VAL A 281 -15.56 -14.67 -20.18
C VAL A 281 -14.72 -14.86 -21.42
N LEU A 282 -13.52 -15.40 -21.25
CA LEU A 282 -12.54 -15.63 -22.30
C LEU A 282 -12.19 -17.10 -22.38
N PRO A 283 -11.93 -17.65 -23.58
CA PRO A 283 -11.40 -19.00 -23.72
C PRO A 283 -10.08 -19.18 -22.95
N LEU A 284 -9.89 -20.35 -22.34
CA LEU A 284 -8.66 -20.68 -21.59
C LEU A 284 -7.35 -20.43 -22.37
N PRO A 285 -7.25 -20.73 -23.68
CA PRO A 285 -6.03 -20.43 -24.44
C PRO A 285 -5.73 -18.93 -24.52
N ALA A 286 -6.75 -18.10 -24.68
CA ALA A 286 -6.60 -16.64 -24.72
C ALA A 286 -6.17 -16.09 -23.37
N LEU A 287 -6.80 -16.55 -22.27
CA LEU A 287 -6.38 -16.19 -20.91
C LEU A 287 -4.94 -16.60 -20.62
N ARG A 288 -4.52 -17.78 -21.08
CA ARG A 288 -3.15 -18.25 -20.92
C ARG A 288 -2.16 -17.38 -21.68
N LEU A 289 -2.46 -16.99 -22.92
CA LEU A 289 -1.60 -16.09 -23.71
C LEU A 289 -1.48 -14.71 -23.04
N ALA A 290 -2.61 -14.14 -22.60
CA ALA A 290 -2.64 -12.88 -21.86
C ALA A 290 -1.80 -12.97 -20.57
N THR A 291 -1.90 -14.09 -19.84
CA THR A 291 -1.10 -14.33 -18.62
C THR A 291 0.39 -14.39 -18.91
N ILE A 292 0.81 -15.00 -20.03
CA ILE A 292 2.24 -15.05 -20.41
C ILE A 292 2.77 -13.65 -20.67
N GLY A 293 2.04 -12.85 -21.47
CA GLY A 293 2.41 -11.46 -21.71
C GLY A 293 2.45 -10.63 -20.42
N ALA A 294 1.47 -10.82 -19.55
CA ALA A 294 1.41 -10.16 -18.25
C ALA A 294 2.59 -10.52 -17.33
N LEU A 295 2.94 -11.80 -17.22
CA LEU A 295 4.09 -12.24 -16.43
C LEU A 295 5.41 -11.68 -16.99
N ALA A 296 5.54 -11.59 -18.31
CA ALA A 296 6.71 -11.00 -18.94
C ALA A 296 6.82 -9.49 -18.65
N LEU A 297 5.71 -8.74 -18.79
CA LEU A 297 5.68 -7.31 -18.47
C LEU A 297 6.02 -7.06 -17.01
N LEU A 298 5.34 -7.73 -16.07
CA LEU A 298 5.60 -7.57 -14.65
C LEU A 298 7.02 -8.01 -14.29
N GLY A 299 7.53 -9.09 -14.89
CA GLY A 299 8.91 -9.52 -14.74
C GLY A 299 9.91 -8.44 -15.18
N ALA A 300 9.68 -7.79 -16.33
CA ALA A 300 10.53 -6.71 -16.81
C ALA A 300 10.53 -5.49 -15.85
N VAL A 301 9.36 -5.13 -15.31
CA VAL A 301 9.23 -4.04 -14.33
C VAL A 301 9.97 -4.36 -13.03
N PHE A 302 9.71 -5.53 -12.43
CA PHE A 302 10.33 -5.90 -11.15
C PHE A 302 11.83 -6.21 -11.26
N LEU A 303 12.33 -6.54 -12.46
CA LEU A 303 13.77 -6.67 -12.72
C LEU A 303 14.44 -5.33 -13.08
N GLY A 304 13.71 -4.21 -13.04
CA GLY A 304 14.24 -2.87 -13.31
C GLY A 304 14.57 -2.60 -14.78
N VAL A 305 14.08 -3.42 -15.72
CA VAL A 305 14.34 -3.27 -17.16
C VAL A 305 13.67 -2.01 -17.72
N THR A 306 12.55 -1.58 -17.13
CA THR A 306 11.80 -0.39 -17.55
C THR A 306 12.31 0.90 -16.93
N GLY A 307 13.42 0.86 -16.18
CA GLY A 307 13.94 1.96 -15.37
C GLY A 307 13.35 1.99 -13.95
N GLY A 308 13.89 2.86 -13.09
CA GLY A 308 13.41 3.01 -11.71
C GLY A 308 11.99 3.54 -11.63
N HIS A 309 11.74 4.65 -12.33
CA HIS A 309 10.49 5.40 -12.35
C HIS A 309 9.52 4.91 -13.42
N GLN A 310 8.24 4.72 -13.07
CA GLN A 310 7.21 4.32 -14.03
C GLN A 310 6.30 5.48 -14.42
N LYS A 311 6.15 5.70 -15.73
CA LYS A 311 5.14 6.63 -16.28
C LYS A 311 3.73 6.08 -16.05
N LEU A 312 2.72 6.97 -16.02
CA LEU A 312 1.32 6.60 -15.81
C LEU A 312 0.84 5.46 -16.73
N GLY A 313 1.22 5.48 -18.01
CA GLY A 313 0.87 4.41 -18.96
C GLY A 313 1.41 3.03 -18.55
N MET A 314 2.61 2.97 -17.96
CA MET A 314 3.19 1.72 -17.46
C MET A 314 2.50 1.26 -16.18
N ILE A 315 2.14 2.18 -15.28
CA ILE A 315 1.33 1.87 -14.09
C ILE A 315 0.00 1.21 -14.46
N ILE A 316 -0.71 1.77 -15.47
CA ILE A 316 -1.94 1.19 -16.00
C ILE A 316 -1.68 -0.20 -16.59
N ALA A 317 -0.58 -0.36 -17.35
CA ALA A 317 -0.20 -1.65 -17.93
C ALA A 317 0.13 -2.70 -16.84
N MET A 318 0.77 -2.31 -15.74
CA MET A 318 1.03 -3.18 -14.58
C MET A 318 -0.27 -3.64 -13.93
N ALA A 319 -1.23 -2.73 -13.69
CA ALA A 319 -2.53 -3.08 -13.11
C ALA A 319 -3.30 -4.07 -14.01
N ALA A 320 -3.28 -3.82 -15.33
CA ALA A 320 -3.90 -4.71 -16.33
C ALA A 320 -3.20 -6.09 -16.39
N ALA A 321 -1.87 -6.12 -16.34
CA ALA A 321 -1.10 -7.36 -16.32
C ALA A 321 -1.38 -8.18 -15.05
N PHE A 322 -1.37 -7.54 -13.87
CA PHE A 322 -1.79 -8.16 -12.62
C PHE A 322 -3.19 -8.78 -12.76
N PHE A 323 -4.14 -8.02 -13.29
CA PHE A 323 -5.51 -8.48 -13.47
C PHE A 323 -5.60 -9.72 -14.38
N ALA A 324 -4.81 -9.77 -15.46
CA ALA A 324 -4.75 -10.94 -16.34
C ALA A 324 -4.24 -12.20 -15.61
N VAL A 325 -3.19 -12.05 -14.79
CA VAL A 325 -2.67 -13.15 -13.95
C VAL A 325 -3.72 -13.60 -12.93
N ALA A 326 -4.41 -12.66 -12.29
CA ALA A 326 -5.45 -12.94 -11.31
C ALA A 326 -6.65 -13.66 -11.93
N LEU A 327 -7.14 -13.21 -13.09
CA LEU A 327 -8.21 -13.87 -13.84
C LEU A 327 -7.87 -15.34 -14.13
N PHE A 328 -6.65 -15.61 -14.57
CA PHE A 328 -6.26 -16.98 -14.90
C PHE A 328 -6.07 -17.84 -13.63
N ALA A 329 -5.48 -17.30 -12.57
CA ALA A 329 -5.35 -17.99 -11.28
C ALA A 329 -6.71 -18.34 -10.67
N HIS A 330 -7.63 -17.37 -10.60
CA HIS A 330 -8.98 -17.59 -10.07
C HIS A 330 -9.81 -18.51 -10.97
N ARG A 331 -9.62 -18.48 -12.30
CA ARG A 331 -10.26 -19.48 -13.18
C ARG A 331 -9.79 -20.90 -12.88
N ARG A 332 -8.48 -21.09 -12.68
CA ARG A 332 -7.91 -22.40 -12.32
C ARG A 332 -8.35 -22.85 -10.92
N LEU A 333 -8.53 -21.91 -10.01
CA LEU A 333 -9.09 -22.17 -8.68
C LEU A 333 -10.56 -22.60 -8.76
N TYR A 334 -11.38 -21.93 -9.57
CA TYR A 334 -12.76 -22.31 -9.86
C TYR A 334 -12.86 -23.71 -10.47
N GLU A 335 -11.97 -24.08 -11.39
CA GLU A 335 -11.91 -25.42 -11.98
C GLU A 335 -11.44 -26.50 -10.98
N ALA A 336 -10.64 -26.12 -9.98
CA ALA A 336 -10.15 -27.03 -8.95
C ALA A 336 -11.12 -27.24 -7.78
N ARG A 337 -12.25 -26.49 -7.75
CA ARG A 337 -13.23 -26.53 -6.66
C ARG A 337 -13.82 -27.95 -6.50
N PRO A 338 -14.01 -28.43 -5.27
CA PRO A 338 -14.67 -29.72 -5.03
C PRO A 338 -16.19 -29.59 -5.11
N GLU A 339 -16.89 -30.70 -5.35
CA GLU A 339 -18.35 -30.78 -5.25
C GLU A 339 -18.79 -31.23 -3.84
N GLY A 340 -20.01 -30.86 -3.44
CA GLY A 340 -20.64 -31.35 -2.21
C GLY A 340 -19.96 -30.91 -0.90
N ALA A 341 -19.75 -31.86 0.02
CA ALA A 341 -19.40 -31.62 1.42
C ALA A 341 -18.07 -30.88 1.69
N HIS A 342 -17.19 -30.77 0.70
CA HIS A 342 -15.87 -30.15 0.87
C HIS A 342 -15.82 -28.67 0.46
N LEU A 343 -16.92 -28.12 -0.03
CA LEU A 343 -16.97 -26.75 -0.55
C LEU A 343 -16.60 -25.70 0.52
N THR A 344 -17.05 -25.90 1.76
CA THR A 344 -16.69 -25.01 2.88
C THR A 344 -15.19 -25.02 3.18
N GLY A 345 -14.57 -26.21 3.18
CA GLY A 345 -13.12 -26.34 3.37
C GLY A 345 -12.32 -25.72 2.24
N PHE A 346 -12.84 -25.76 1.01
CA PHE A 346 -12.24 -25.07 -0.15
C PHE A 346 -12.24 -23.55 0.02
N TYR A 347 -13.37 -22.94 0.41
CA TYR A 347 -13.43 -21.50 0.66
C TYR A 347 -12.56 -21.08 1.84
N LEU A 348 -12.47 -21.90 2.90
CA LEU A 348 -11.55 -21.66 4.00
C LEU A 348 -10.09 -21.66 3.53
N ALA A 349 -9.67 -22.66 2.74
CA ALA A 349 -8.34 -22.69 2.15
C ALA A 349 -8.09 -21.46 1.26
N MET A 350 -9.07 -21.05 0.45
CA MET A 350 -8.93 -19.84 -0.36
C MET A 350 -8.68 -18.59 0.50
N SER A 351 -9.44 -18.38 1.57
CA SER A 351 -9.25 -17.26 2.49
C SER A 351 -7.89 -17.32 3.21
N VAL A 352 -7.45 -18.52 3.63
CA VAL A 352 -6.11 -18.72 4.23
C VAL A 352 -5.01 -18.39 3.22
N GLY A 353 -5.14 -18.82 1.96
CA GLY A 353 -4.18 -18.49 0.90
C GLY A 353 -4.07 -16.99 0.65
N GLY A 354 -5.20 -16.28 0.68
CA GLY A 354 -5.22 -14.81 0.62
C GLY A 354 -4.47 -14.15 1.78
N ALA A 355 -4.80 -14.54 3.02
CA ALA A 355 -4.14 -14.03 4.22
C ALA A 355 -2.62 -14.34 4.26
N LEU A 356 -2.20 -15.50 3.76
CA LEU A 356 -0.78 -15.82 3.58
C LEU A 356 -0.10 -14.90 2.57
N GLY A 357 -0.82 -14.46 1.53
CA GLY A 357 -0.35 -13.42 0.62
C GLY A 357 -0.10 -12.10 1.36
N GLY A 358 -1.05 -11.68 2.20
CA GLY A 358 -0.89 -10.52 3.09
C GLY A 358 0.31 -10.63 4.02
N LEU A 359 0.45 -11.77 4.71
CA LEU A 359 1.54 -12.04 5.64
C LEU A 359 2.91 -12.02 4.95
N PHE A 360 2.98 -12.61 3.76
CA PHE A 360 4.20 -12.61 2.98
C PHE A 360 4.66 -11.20 2.60
N ASN A 361 3.78 -10.35 2.07
CA ASN A 361 4.17 -9.03 1.57
C ASN A 361 4.41 -8.01 2.70
N SER A 362 3.72 -8.14 3.84
CA SER A 362 3.70 -7.09 4.88
C SER A 362 4.65 -7.36 6.03
N VAL A 363 5.03 -8.63 6.26
CA VAL A 363 5.86 -9.04 7.41
C VAL A 363 7.06 -9.86 6.97
N LEU A 364 6.82 -10.97 6.25
CA LEU A 364 7.92 -11.88 5.91
C LEU A 364 8.89 -11.26 4.90
N ALA A 365 8.38 -10.66 3.82
CA ALA A 365 9.23 -10.11 2.78
C ALA A 365 10.10 -8.93 3.26
N PRO A 366 9.57 -7.93 4.00
CA PRO A 366 10.41 -6.88 4.58
C PRO A 366 11.46 -7.40 5.57
N ALA A 367 11.16 -8.48 6.30
CA ALA A 367 12.12 -9.09 7.23
C ALA A 367 13.17 -9.98 6.55
N LEU A 368 12.89 -10.48 5.34
CA LEU A 368 13.76 -11.40 4.60
C LEU A 368 14.56 -10.73 3.49
N PHE A 369 14.10 -9.58 2.99
CA PHE A 369 14.65 -8.92 1.81
C PHE A 369 14.83 -7.42 2.07
N ASP A 370 16.00 -6.92 1.69
CA ASP A 370 16.36 -5.50 1.61
C ASP A 370 15.78 -4.80 0.36
N THR A 371 15.08 -5.55 -0.50
CA THR A 371 14.48 -5.09 -1.76
C THR A 371 13.03 -5.58 -1.89
N LEU A 372 12.31 -5.11 -2.91
CA LEU A 372 10.93 -5.55 -3.23
C LEU A 372 10.87 -6.95 -3.89
N ALA A 373 11.59 -7.93 -3.34
CA ALA A 373 11.76 -9.27 -3.90
C ALA A 373 10.46 -10.12 -3.89
N GLU A 374 9.46 -9.75 -3.09
CA GLU A 374 8.15 -10.41 -3.04
C GLU A 374 7.45 -10.46 -4.41
N GLY A 375 7.63 -9.42 -5.24
CA GLY A 375 7.10 -9.37 -6.60
C GLY A 375 7.71 -10.46 -7.49
N PRO A 376 9.04 -10.44 -7.73
CA PRO A 376 9.75 -11.49 -8.46
C PRO A 376 9.47 -12.91 -7.95
N VAL A 377 9.49 -13.13 -6.64
CA VAL A 377 9.20 -14.44 -6.04
C VAL A 377 7.78 -14.89 -6.36
N THR A 378 6.80 -14.00 -6.21
CA THR A 378 5.40 -14.31 -6.54
C THR A 378 5.22 -14.58 -8.03
N LEU A 379 5.87 -13.82 -8.91
CA LEU A 379 5.86 -14.04 -10.35
C LEU A 379 6.45 -15.39 -10.73
N ALA A 380 7.56 -15.79 -10.11
CA ALA A 380 8.15 -17.11 -10.32
C ALA A 380 7.20 -18.24 -9.92
N VAL A 381 6.54 -18.12 -8.75
CA VAL A 381 5.50 -19.06 -8.30
C VAL A 381 4.31 -19.08 -9.26
N ALA A 382 3.84 -17.91 -9.69
CA ALA A 382 2.73 -17.78 -10.64
C ALA A 382 3.05 -18.47 -11.97
N ALA A 383 4.24 -18.20 -12.53
CA ALA A 383 4.65 -18.76 -13.79
C ALA A 383 4.84 -20.28 -13.70
N ALA A 384 5.35 -20.78 -12.56
CA ALA A 384 5.47 -22.20 -12.28
C ALA A 384 4.11 -22.92 -12.30
N LEU A 385 3.16 -22.36 -11.56
CA LEU A 385 1.86 -22.94 -11.27
C LEU A 385 0.90 -22.84 -12.46
N LEU A 386 0.85 -21.67 -13.09
CA LEU A 386 -0.16 -21.33 -14.09
C LEU A 386 0.23 -21.82 -15.48
N LEU A 387 1.52 -21.73 -15.84
CA LEU A 387 1.95 -22.08 -17.20
C LEU A 387 2.22 -23.58 -17.37
N SER A 388 2.28 -24.36 -16.28
CA SER A 388 2.49 -25.80 -16.34
C SER A 388 1.34 -26.60 -15.71
N PRO A 389 0.49 -27.28 -16.50
CA PRO A 389 -0.51 -28.21 -15.95
C PRO A 389 0.09 -29.44 -15.26
N ARG A 390 1.43 -29.63 -15.32
CA ARG A 390 2.18 -30.72 -14.67
C ARG A 390 3.38 -30.22 -13.84
N ALA A 391 3.31 -28.98 -13.34
CA ALA A 391 4.43 -28.26 -12.70
C ALA A 391 5.18 -29.10 -11.64
N PHE A 392 4.44 -29.87 -10.83
CA PHE A 392 4.98 -30.61 -9.69
C PHE A 392 5.36 -32.08 -9.99
N ALA A 393 5.28 -32.53 -11.26
CA ALA A 393 5.69 -33.86 -11.68
C ALA A 393 7.06 -33.83 -12.38
N ILE A 394 8.10 -33.38 -11.68
CA ILE A 394 9.45 -33.36 -12.25
C ILE A 394 10.06 -34.77 -12.15
N ARG A 395 10.32 -35.37 -13.31
CA ARG A 395 11.10 -36.62 -13.40
C ARG A 395 12.56 -36.27 -13.03
N ARG A 396 13.11 -36.87 -11.97
CA ARG A 396 14.45 -36.58 -11.37
C ARG A 396 15.54 -36.24 -12.39
N ARG A 397 15.66 -36.99 -13.49
CA ARG A 397 16.64 -36.75 -14.57
C ARG A 397 16.53 -35.37 -15.26
N ARG A 398 15.33 -34.82 -15.44
CA ARG A 398 15.14 -33.50 -16.07
C ARG A 398 15.36 -32.34 -15.08
N ALA A 399 15.10 -32.56 -13.78
CA ALA A 399 15.50 -31.60 -12.73
C ALA A 399 17.02 -31.46 -12.69
N VAL A 400 17.74 -32.58 -12.69
CA VAL A 400 19.21 -32.60 -12.69
C VAL A 400 19.78 -31.91 -13.93
N LEU A 401 19.20 -32.16 -15.11
CA LEU A 401 19.65 -31.49 -16.34
C LEU A 401 19.41 -29.97 -16.31
N ALA A 402 18.25 -29.53 -15.81
CA ALA A 402 17.95 -28.11 -15.62
C ALA A 402 18.88 -27.47 -14.58
N TRP A 403 19.21 -28.20 -13.52
CA TRP A 403 20.21 -27.80 -12.52
C TRP A 403 21.60 -27.61 -13.11
N ILE A 404 22.08 -28.58 -13.90
CA ILE A 404 23.39 -28.50 -14.56
C ILE A 404 23.42 -27.33 -15.55
N LEU A 405 22.40 -27.19 -16.39
CA LEU A 405 22.33 -26.09 -17.38
C LEU A 405 22.21 -24.72 -16.70
N GLY A 406 21.40 -24.59 -15.65
CA GLY A 406 21.28 -23.37 -14.86
C GLY A 406 22.57 -23.01 -14.15
N SER A 407 23.28 -24.00 -13.58
CA SER A 407 24.57 -23.81 -12.92
C SER A 407 25.67 -23.41 -13.91
N LEU A 408 25.72 -24.04 -15.09
CA LEU A 408 26.67 -23.70 -16.16
C LEU A 408 26.40 -22.29 -16.72
N ALA A 409 25.13 -21.92 -16.89
CA ALA A 409 24.77 -20.57 -17.32
C ALA A 409 25.10 -19.52 -16.25
N GLY A 410 24.82 -19.79 -14.97
CA GLY A 410 25.21 -18.92 -13.86
C GLY A 410 26.73 -18.76 -13.74
N PHE A 411 27.48 -19.86 -13.92
CA PHE A 411 28.94 -19.83 -13.93
C PHE A 411 29.51 -19.06 -15.14
N ALA A 412 28.93 -19.22 -16.32
CA ALA A 412 29.28 -18.43 -17.50
C ALA A 412 28.97 -16.94 -17.29
N LEU A 413 27.85 -16.60 -16.64
CA LEU A 413 27.49 -15.24 -16.26
C LEU A 413 28.54 -14.63 -15.33
N LEU A 414 28.98 -15.38 -14.32
CA LEU A 414 30.01 -14.99 -13.37
C LEU A 414 31.33 -14.68 -14.10
N LEU A 415 31.77 -15.56 -14.99
CA LEU A 415 33.00 -15.36 -15.77
C LEU A 415 32.91 -14.16 -16.72
N LEU A 416 31.78 -13.98 -17.41
CA LEU A 416 31.58 -12.87 -18.34
C LEU A 416 31.43 -11.52 -17.63
N SER A 417 30.80 -11.48 -16.45
CA SER A 417 30.68 -10.26 -15.63
C SER A 417 32.04 -9.73 -15.16
N ARG A 418 33.07 -10.58 -15.09
CA ARG A 418 34.44 -10.20 -14.71
C ARG A 418 35.23 -9.55 -15.85
N VAL A 419 34.76 -9.63 -17.11
CA VAL A 419 35.53 -9.26 -18.30
C VAL A 419 34.79 -8.26 -19.20
N ALA A 420 33.47 -8.15 -19.08
CA ALA A 420 32.66 -7.27 -19.93
C ALA A 420 32.77 -5.77 -19.54
N PRO A 421 32.85 -4.84 -20.51
CA PRO A 421 32.85 -3.39 -20.24
C PRO A 421 31.55 -2.86 -19.63
N GLN A 422 30.44 -3.58 -19.84
CA GLN A 422 29.11 -3.28 -19.27
C GLN A 422 28.54 -4.57 -18.65
N PRO A 423 29.03 -5.00 -17.48
CA PRO A 423 28.71 -6.29 -16.91
C PRO A 423 27.20 -6.46 -16.65
N GLU A 424 26.49 -5.39 -16.32
CA GLU A 424 25.05 -5.41 -16.12
C GLU A 424 24.26 -5.69 -17.40
N LEU A 425 24.57 -5.03 -18.51
CA LEU A 425 23.85 -5.21 -19.78
C LEU A 425 24.12 -6.61 -20.34
N VAL A 426 25.37 -7.07 -20.27
CA VAL A 426 25.75 -8.43 -20.67
C VAL A 426 25.07 -9.47 -19.79
N ALA A 427 25.00 -9.25 -18.48
CA ALA A 427 24.27 -10.12 -17.56
C ALA A 427 22.77 -10.18 -17.90
N LYS A 428 22.12 -9.03 -18.12
CA LYS A 428 20.69 -8.93 -18.52
C LYS A 428 20.44 -9.69 -19.85
N CYS A 429 21.30 -9.52 -20.85
CA CYS A 429 21.19 -10.21 -22.14
C CYS A 429 21.39 -11.73 -22.02
N LEU A 430 22.41 -12.19 -21.27
CA LEU A 430 22.62 -13.63 -21.04
C LEU A 430 21.51 -14.26 -20.19
N LEU A 431 20.92 -13.51 -19.25
CA LEU A 431 19.77 -13.94 -18.48
C LEU A 431 18.59 -14.24 -19.41
N LEU A 432 18.32 -13.33 -20.35
CA LEU A 432 17.28 -13.47 -21.37
C LEU A 432 17.55 -14.67 -22.29
N VAL A 433 18.81 -14.88 -22.71
CA VAL A 433 19.19 -16.04 -23.54
C VAL A 433 19.07 -17.35 -22.76
N THR A 434 19.49 -17.39 -21.51
CA THR A 434 19.38 -18.58 -20.63
C THR A 434 17.92 -18.91 -20.34
N ALA A 435 17.11 -17.88 -20.06
CA ALA A 435 15.66 -17.98 -19.96
C ALA A 435 15.06 -18.58 -21.23
N LEU A 436 15.41 -18.03 -22.39
CA LEU A 436 14.95 -18.52 -23.69
C LEU A 436 15.36 -19.99 -23.92
N VAL A 437 16.61 -20.36 -23.66
CA VAL A 437 17.12 -21.73 -23.83
C VAL A 437 16.42 -22.71 -22.88
N LEU A 438 16.22 -22.35 -21.61
CA LEU A 438 15.48 -23.17 -20.64
C LEU A 438 14.00 -23.31 -21.03
N LEU A 439 13.37 -22.22 -21.49
CA LEU A 439 11.99 -22.21 -21.98
C LEU A 439 11.80 -23.11 -23.21
N LEU A 440 12.72 -23.05 -24.17
CA LEU A 440 12.72 -23.89 -25.37
C LEU A 440 13.01 -25.36 -25.05
N SER A 441 13.98 -25.63 -24.17
CA SER A 441 14.42 -26.99 -23.79
C SER A 441 13.39 -27.73 -22.92
N LEU A 442 12.59 -26.99 -22.16
CA LEU A 442 11.60 -27.53 -21.23
C LEU A 442 10.16 -27.19 -21.66
N ARG A 443 9.90 -27.02 -22.97
CA ARG A 443 8.59 -26.69 -23.56
C ARG A 443 7.37 -27.44 -22.98
N ALA A 444 7.56 -28.69 -22.53
CA ALA A 444 6.49 -29.51 -21.93
C ALA A 444 6.29 -29.30 -20.41
N ARG A 445 7.18 -28.56 -19.74
CA ARG A 445 7.25 -28.31 -18.28
C ARG A 445 7.81 -26.91 -17.98
N ILE A 446 7.32 -25.92 -18.72
CA ILE A 446 7.76 -24.51 -18.67
C ILE A 446 7.82 -23.94 -17.25
N GLY A 447 6.95 -24.38 -16.34
CA GLY A 447 6.94 -23.93 -14.95
C GLY A 447 8.16 -24.37 -14.13
N ALA A 448 8.70 -25.57 -14.37
CA ALA A 448 9.93 -26.02 -13.72
C ALA A 448 11.17 -25.30 -14.31
N ALA A 449 11.10 -24.91 -15.59
CA ALA A 449 12.12 -24.10 -16.24
C ALA A 449 12.20 -22.70 -15.64
N LEU A 450 11.04 -22.11 -15.33
CA LEU A 450 10.93 -20.78 -14.75
C LEU A 450 11.33 -20.75 -13.26
N LEU A 451 11.00 -21.78 -12.48
CA LEU A 451 11.52 -21.92 -11.11
C LEU A 451 13.03 -22.13 -11.09
N ALA A 452 13.55 -22.97 -11.98
CA ALA A 452 15.00 -23.15 -12.11
C ALA A 452 15.66 -21.83 -12.53
N LEU A 453 15.13 -21.16 -13.55
CA LEU A 453 15.60 -19.86 -13.97
C LEU A 453 15.64 -18.89 -12.79
N ALA A 454 14.52 -18.66 -12.09
CA ALA A 454 14.47 -17.77 -10.92
C ALA A 454 15.48 -18.17 -9.82
N ALA A 455 15.61 -19.46 -9.52
CA ALA A 455 16.54 -19.97 -8.51
C ALA A 455 18.02 -19.80 -8.88
N PHE A 456 18.36 -19.68 -10.17
CA PHE A 456 19.73 -19.50 -10.65
C PHE A 456 20.05 -18.05 -11.04
N THR A 457 19.07 -17.31 -11.57
CA THR A 457 19.22 -15.91 -11.96
C THR A 457 19.30 -15.00 -10.75
N TRP A 458 18.54 -15.30 -9.69
CA TRP A 458 18.56 -14.48 -8.48
C TRP A 458 19.95 -14.47 -7.81
N PRO A 459 20.58 -15.62 -7.47
CA PRO A 459 21.94 -15.61 -6.93
C PRO A 459 22.98 -15.02 -7.90
N ALA A 460 22.81 -15.24 -9.21
CA ALA A 460 23.73 -14.70 -10.21
C ALA A 460 23.64 -13.17 -10.34
N MET A 461 22.44 -12.59 -10.22
CA MET A 461 22.24 -11.14 -10.14
C MET A 461 22.83 -10.57 -8.85
N GLN A 462 22.68 -11.28 -7.72
CA GLN A 462 23.30 -10.90 -6.44
C GLN A 462 24.84 -11.04 -6.44
N SER A 463 25.42 -11.70 -7.46
CA SER A 463 26.88 -11.87 -7.60
C SER A 463 27.51 -10.82 -8.53
N LEU A 464 26.71 -9.94 -9.14
CA LEU A 464 27.23 -8.80 -9.88
C LEU A 464 27.88 -7.81 -8.89
N PRO A 465 28.96 -7.12 -9.28
CA PRO A 465 29.58 -6.10 -8.43
C PRO A 465 28.52 -5.10 -7.99
N ASP A 466 28.23 -5.09 -6.71
CA ASP A 466 27.27 -4.18 -6.13
C ASP A 466 28.00 -2.87 -5.81
N LYS A 467 27.55 -1.76 -6.39
CA LYS A 467 28.01 -0.43 -5.99
C LYS A 467 27.45 -0.02 -4.63
N ALA A 468 26.48 -0.78 -4.09
CA ALA A 468 25.88 -0.44 -2.82
C ALA A 468 26.86 -0.70 -1.67
N VAL A 469 27.25 0.36 -0.99
CA VAL A 469 27.99 0.30 0.28
C VAL A 469 27.04 0.08 1.46
N PHE A 470 25.75 0.38 1.28
CA PHE A 470 24.71 0.13 2.28
C PHE A 470 23.37 -0.20 1.62
N ARG A 471 22.64 -1.16 2.20
CA ARG A 471 21.25 -1.49 1.86
C ARG A 471 20.47 -1.86 3.11
N ASP A 472 19.24 -1.36 3.18
CA ASP A 472 18.28 -1.76 4.21
C ASP A 472 16.84 -1.56 3.70
N ARG A 473 15.87 -2.16 4.36
CA ARG A 473 14.45 -1.97 4.10
C ARG A 473 13.71 -1.72 5.40
N SER A 474 13.24 -0.49 5.58
CA SER A 474 12.42 -0.10 6.72
C SER A 474 10.93 -0.27 6.41
N PHE A 475 10.07 0.15 7.34
CA PHE A 475 8.63 0.28 7.10
C PHE A 475 8.29 1.39 6.10
N PHE A 476 9.16 2.39 5.94
CA PHE A 476 8.94 3.56 5.09
C PHE A 476 9.50 3.37 3.68
N GLY A 477 10.43 2.44 3.45
CA GLY A 477 10.87 2.13 2.10
C GLY A 477 12.10 1.24 2.02
N VAL A 478 12.62 1.14 0.80
CA VAL A 478 13.92 0.53 0.50
C VAL A 478 14.96 1.65 0.48
N HIS A 479 16.10 1.41 1.14
CA HIS A 479 17.20 2.35 1.30
C HIS A 479 18.44 1.77 0.64
N LYS A 480 19.10 2.58 -0.17
CA LYS A 480 20.32 2.19 -0.88
C LYS A 480 21.30 3.35 -0.88
N VAL A 481 22.55 3.09 -0.49
CA VAL A 481 23.66 4.02 -0.70
C VAL A 481 24.61 3.39 -1.69
N ASP A 482 24.73 3.98 -2.88
CA ASP A 482 25.67 3.57 -3.91
C ASP A 482 26.93 4.43 -3.84
N GLU A 483 28.09 3.81 -4.08
CA GLU A 483 29.38 4.48 -4.23
C GLU A 483 29.95 4.17 -5.62
N ASP A 484 30.32 5.20 -6.38
CA ASP A 484 30.91 5.06 -7.71
C ASP A 484 32.39 5.47 -7.79
N GLY A 485 33.04 5.60 -6.63
CA GLY A 485 34.44 5.99 -6.47
C GLY A 485 34.68 7.50 -6.55
N PHE A 486 33.68 8.29 -6.95
CA PHE A 486 33.72 9.76 -6.91
C PHE A 486 32.73 10.32 -5.89
N ALA A 487 31.54 9.75 -5.82
CA ALA A 487 30.50 10.20 -4.91
C ALA A 487 29.75 9.02 -4.28
N ARG A 488 29.11 9.30 -3.15
CA ARG A 488 28.03 8.48 -2.60
C ARG A 488 26.69 9.10 -2.91
N SER A 489 25.72 8.26 -3.23
CA SER A 489 24.35 8.66 -3.54
C SER A 489 23.36 7.82 -2.74
N TYR A 490 22.42 8.49 -2.10
CA TYR A 490 21.38 7.85 -1.30
C TYR A 490 20.04 7.86 -2.04
N THR A 491 19.47 6.68 -2.24
CA THR A 491 18.16 6.49 -2.86
C THR A 491 17.17 5.89 -1.85
N ASN A 492 15.98 6.49 -1.75
CA ASN A 492 14.82 5.92 -1.07
C ASN A 492 13.74 5.57 -2.09
N GLY A 493 13.32 4.30 -2.13
CA GLY A 493 12.36 3.84 -3.12
C GLY A 493 12.90 3.97 -4.55
N THR A 494 12.42 4.97 -5.29
CA THR A 494 12.89 5.28 -6.66
C THR A 494 13.61 6.62 -6.77
N THR A 495 13.65 7.41 -5.70
CA THR A 495 14.11 8.81 -5.72
C THR A 495 15.48 8.97 -5.06
N LEU A 496 16.37 9.73 -5.71
CA LEU A 496 17.63 10.20 -5.14
C LEU A 496 17.33 11.28 -4.10
N HIS A 497 17.71 11.07 -2.84
CA HIS A 497 17.47 12.01 -1.74
C HIS A 497 18.73 12.71 -1.24
N GLY A 498 19.86 12.50 -1.89
CA GLY A 498 21.08 13.23 -1.62
C GLY A 498 22.31 12.50 -2.12
N ALA A 499 23.39 13.25 -2.24
CA ALA A 499 24.69 12.73 -2.62
C ALA A 499 25.79 13.49 -1.88
N GLN A 500 27.00 12.94 -1.87
CA GLN A 500 28.19 13.57 -1.32
C GLN A 500 29.41 13.18 -2.15
N ILE A 501 30.25 14.16 -2.52
CA ILE A 501 31.55 13.90 -3.15
C ILE A 501 32.49 13.28 -2.10
N LEU A 502 33.20 12.23 -2.50
CA LEU A 502 34.20 11.58 -1.65
C LEU A 502 35.50 12.38 -1.61
N ASP A 503 36.18 12.35 -0.46
CA ASP A 503 37.48 12.98 -0.25
C ASP A 503 37.53 14.49 -0.60
N GLU A 504 36.39 15.18 -0.54
CA GLU A 504 36.31 16.63 -0.75
C GLU A 504 37.08 17.37 0.38
N PRO A 505 38.01 18.28 0.06
CA PRO A 505 38.76 18.98 1.08
C PRO A 505 37.90 20.05 1.77
N GLY A 506 37.79 19.95 3.10
CA GLY A 506 37.12 20.96 3.92
C GLY A 506 35.67 20.62 4.22
N LYS A 507 34.80 21.62 4.21
CA LYS A 507 33.38 21.46 4.49
C LYS A 507 32.70 20.82 3.27
N PRO A 508 31.93 19.71 3.42
CA PRO A 508 31.26 19.07 2.30
C PRO A 508 30.31 20.03 1.58
N THR A 509 30.36 20.06 0.25
CA THR A 509 29.45 20.86 -0.57
C THR A 509 28.08 20.17 -0.67
N PRO A 510 26.98 20.81 -0.25
CA PRO A 510 25.64 20.26 -0.44
C PRO A 510 25.33 20.03 -1.93
N LEU A 511 24.79 18.86 -2.26
CA LEU A 511 24.47 18.44 -3.63
C LEU A 511 22.96 18.26 -3.88
N SER A 512 22.62 17.86 -5.11
CA SER A 512 21.24 17.59 -5.55
C SER A 512 20.35 18.81 -5.36
N TYR A 513 19.16 18.69 -4.76
CA TYR A 513 18.27 19.83 -4.52
C TYR A 513 18.71 20.72 -3.34
N TYR A 514 19.81 20.38 -2.65
CA TYR A 514 20.43 21.18 -1.60
C TYR A 514 21.57 22.08 -2.11
N HIS A 515 21.91 21.99 -3.39
CA HIS A 515 23.01 22.71 -4.00
C HIS A 515 22.89 24.23 -3.86
N GLU A 516 24.04 24.90 -3.75
CA GLU A 516 24.11 26.36 -3.70
C GLU A 516 23.49 26.98 -4.97
N GLY A 517 22.58 27.94 -4.81
CA GLY A 517 21.86 28.59 -5.92
C GLY A 517 20.50 27.97 -6.25
N LEU A 518 20.14 26.83 -5.65
CA LEU A 518 18.78 26.29 -5.71
C LEU A 518 17.87 26.90 -4.63
N PRO A 519 16.53 26.85 -4.83
CA PRO A 519 15.58 27.60 -4.01
C PRO A 519 15.66 27.32 -2.50
N LEU A 520 15.93 26.06 -2.10
CA LEU A 520 16.00 25.68 -0.69
C LEU A 520 17.22 26.31 0.00
N ALA A 521 18.39 26.15 -0.62
CA ALA A 521 19.65 26.73 -0.14
C ALA A 521 19.58 28.26 -0.12
N GLU A 522 18.97 28.88 -1.13
CA GLU A 522 18.79 30.34 -1.20
C GLU A 522 18.03 30.89 0.01
N LEU A 523 16.93 30.24 0.42
CA LEU A 523 16.14 30.69 1.56
C LEU A 523 16.88 30.50 2.89
N VAL A 524 17.50 29.33 3.10
CA VAL A 524 18.23 29.01 4.35
C VAL A 524 19.50 29.86 4.49
N THR A 525 20.12 30.26 3.38
CA THR A 525 21.30 31.15 3.38
C THR A 525 20.96 32.62 3.11
N SER A 526 19.66 32.98 3.06
CA SER A 526 19.21 34.35 2.86
C SER A 526 19.61 35.27 4.02
N SER A 527 19.32 36.57 3.92
CA SER A 527 19.52 37.50 5.04
C SER A 527 18.76 37.09 6.31
N VAL A 528 17.54 36.55 6.14
CA VAL A 528 16.71 36.01 7.22
C VAL A 528 17.32 34.71 7.75
N GLY A 529 17.69 33.79 6.85
CA GLY A 529 18.25 32.49 7.21
C GLY A 529 19.58 32.57 7.94
N ARG A 530 20.49 33.45 7.53
CA ARG A 530 21.77 33.71 8.24
C ARG A 530 21.60 34.39 9.60
N ALA A 531 20.52 35.15 9.78
CA ALA A 531 20.23 35.84 11.04
C ALA A 531 19.46 34.96 12.04
N ALA A 532 18.88 33.85 11.58
CA ALA A 532 18.17 32.88 12.41
C ALA A 532 19.08 32.32 13.50
N ARG A 533 18.58 32.21 14.74
CA ARG A 533 19.26 31.51 15.84
C ARG A 533 18.78 30.07 15.95
N ASP A 534 17.49 29.83 15.83
CA ASP A 534 16.90 28.49 15.94
C ASP A 534 16.36 28.03 14.58
N VAL A 535 16.88 26.91 14.08
CA VAL A 535 16.54 26.32 12.77
C VAL A 535 15.99 24.91 12.97
N GLY A 536 14.77 24.68 12.51
CA GLY A 536 14.10 23.39 12.57
C GLY A 536 13.99 22.79 11.18
N ILE A 537 14.35 21.52 11.03
CA ILE A 537 14.28 20.79 9.76
C ILE A 537 13.44 19.52 9.97
N VAL A 538 12.30 19.46 9.28
CA VAL A 538 11.45 18.27 9.20
C VAL A 538 11.87 17.45 7.98
N GLY A 539 12.29 16.21 8.21
CA GLY A 539 13.06 15.40 7.28
C GLY A 539 14.57 15.55 7.51
N LEU A 540 15.34 14.57 7.04
CA LEU A 540 16.80 14.60 7.20
C LEU A 540 17.58 14.27 5.92
N GLY A 541 17.10 13.32 5.12
CA GLY A 541 17.82 12.83 3.95
C GLY A 541 19.21 12.31 4.33
N VAL A 542 20.26 12.78 3.63
CA VAL A 542 21.67 12.49 3.98
C VAL A 542 22.30 13.53 4.91
N GLY A 543 21.51 14.51 5.39
CA GLY A 543 21.99 15.60 6.23
C GLY A 543 22.58 16.79 5.47
N ALA A 544 22.51 16.83 4.13
CA ALA A 544 23.18 17.85 3.30
C ALA A 544 22.88 19.31 3.70
N MET A 545 21.66 19.60 4.16
CA MET A 545 21.29 20.94 4.64
C MET A 545 22.12 21.42 5.85
N ALA A 546 22.67 20.51 6.65
CA ALA A 546 23.52 20.86 7.79
C ALA A 546 24.68 21.77 7.39
N CYS A 547 25.22 21.59 6.18
CA CYS A 547 26.31 22.40 5.69
C CYS A 547 25.90 23.79 5.19
N HIS A 548 24.61 24.16 5.28
CA HIS A 548 24.18 25.56 5.19
C HIS A 548 24.18 26.28 6.55
N ALA A 549 24.48 25.59 7.66
CA ALA A 549 24.52 26.19 8.99
C ALA A 549 25.54 27.34 9.09
N ALA A 550 25.09 28.45 9.67
CA ALA A 550 25.94 29.58 10.05
C ALA A 550 26.42 29.43 11.51
N PRO A 551 27.56 30.03 11.87
CA PRO A 551 28.07 29.99 13.25
C PRO A 551 27.06 30.54 14.26
N GLY A 552 26.85 29.81 15.37
CA GLY A 552 25.97 30.22 16.47
C GLY A 552 24.49 29.84 16.28
N GLN A 553 24.15 29.14 15.20
CA GLN A 553 22.80 28.59 15.02
C GLN A 553 22.60 27.28 15.78
N ASN A 554 21.39 27.08 16.28
CA ASN A 554 20.90 25.88 16.94
C ASN A 554 19.99 25.12 15.96
N TRP A 555 20.47 23.97 15.48
CA TRP A 555 19.77 23.15 14.50
C TRP A 555 19.09 21.96 15.16
N GLN A 556 17.87 21.64 14.72
CA GLN A 556 17.06 20.54 15.22
C GLN A 556 16.49 19.76 14.03
N TYR A 557 16.64 18.44 14.02
CA TYR A 557 16.13 17.58 12.93
C TYR A 557 15.00 16.67 13.40
N TYR A 558 14.00 16.44 12.55
CA TYR A 558 12.89 15.52 12.81
C TYR A 558 12.80 14.47 11.72
N GLU A 559 13.03 13.20 12.05
CA GLU A 559 13.06 12.12 11.07
C GLU A 559 12.17 10.95 11.52
N ILE A 560 11.27 10.51 10.64
CA ILE A 560 10.33 9.43 10.95
C ILE A 560 10.99 8.06 10.83
N ASP A 561 11.96 7.91 9.93
CA ASP A 561 12.62 6.66 9.64
C ASP A 561 13.99 6.53 10.34
N PRO A 562 14.13 5.63 11.32
CA PRO A 562 15.40 5.42 12.01
C PRO A 562 16.53 4.93 11.09
N VAL A 563 16.23 4.36 9.92
CA VAL A 563 17.24 3.99 8.92
C VAL A 563 17.83 5.24 8.27
N VAL A 564 17.02 6.24 7.95
CA VAL A 564 17.49 7.52 7.38
C VAL A 564 18.37 8.27 8.38
N ALA A 565 17.92 8.35 9.64
CA ALA A 565 18.72 8.89 10.73
C ALA A 565 20.08 8.22 10.86
N ARG A 566 20.13 6.88 10.78
CA ARG A 566 21.39 6.13 10.80
C ARG A 566 22.28 6.46 9.60
N ILE A 567 21.71 6.52 8.39
CA ILE A 567 22.47 6.85 7.17
C ILE A 567 23.12 8.24 7.27
N ALA A 568 22.41 9.24 7.78
CA ALA A 568 22.92 10.61 7.87
C ALA A 568 23.90 10.84 9.04
N THR A 569 23.78 10.07 10.12
CA THR A 569 24.62 10.20 11.34
C THR A 569 25.88 9.33 11.31
N ASP A 570 25.93 8.32 10.43
CA ASP A 570 27.08 7.43 10.29
C ASP A 570 28.13 8.08 9.36
N PRO A 571 29.29 8.53 9.90
CA PRO A 571 30.34 9.19 9.11
C PRO A 571 30.99 8.24 8.10
N ASP A 572 30.85 6.92 8.27
CA ASP A 572 31.31 5.95 7.27
C ASP A 572 30.39 5.93 6.03
N LEU A 573 29.20 6.56 6.10
CA LEU A 573 28.27 6.73 4.98
C LEU A 573 28.25 8.18 4.47
N PHE A 574 27.93 9.16 5.32
CA PHE A 574 27.86 10.58 4.99
C PHE A 574 28.41 11.44 6.14
N THR A 575 29.11 12.53 5.83
CA THR A 575 29.78 13.36 6.85
C THR A 575 29.14 14.72 7.08
N TYR A 576 28.05 15.05 6.38
CA TYR A 576 27.39 16.35 6.49
C TYR A 576 27.03 16.74 7.93
N LEU A 577 26.44 15.82 8.72
CA LEU A 577 26.09 16.12 10.11
C LEU A 577 27.32 16.24 11.00
N SER A 578 28.27 15.31 10.91
CA SER A 578 29.48 15.32 11.74
C SER A 578 30.35 16.55 11.50
N ASP A 579 30.40 17.04 10.26
CA ASP A 579 31.30 18.11 9.85
C ASP A 579 30.66 19.50 10.05
N CYS A 580 29.33 19.59 9.99
CA CYS A 580 28.63 20.88 9.95
C CYS A 580 27.71 21.15 11.15
N THR A 581 27.06 20.12 11.73
CA THR A 581 26.16 20.25 12.88
C THR A 581 26.27 19.07 13.87
N PRO A 582 27.47 18.74 14.40
CA PRO A 582 27.71 17.51 15.15
C PRO A 582 26.90 17.36 16.45
N ASP A 583 26.50 18.48 17.06
CA ASP A 583 25.75 18.50 18.32
C ASP A 583 24.24 18.64 18.12
N ALA A 584 23.77 18.76 16.87
CA ALA A 584 22.36 18.95 16.59
C ALA A 584 21.58 17.63 16.79
N PRO A 585 20.52 17.63 17.62
CA PRO A 585 19.76 16.41 17.89
C PRO A 585 18.86 16.01 16.70
N VAL A 586 18.70 14.70 16.55
CA VAL A 586 17.75 14.08 15.61
C VAL A 586 16.61 13.45 16.40
N HIS A 587 15.43 14.05 16.31
CA HIS A 587 14.22 13.57 16.98
C HIS A 587 13.52 12.52 16.10
N LEU A 588 13.43 11.29 16.60
CA LEU A 588 12.78 10.19 15.87
C LEU A 588 11.26 10.19 16.05
N GLY A 589 10.52 10.17 14.95
CA GLY A 589 9.06 10.07 14.92
C GLY A 589 8.42 10.93 13.83
N ASP A 590 7.10 10.83 13.68
CA ASP A 590 6.39 11.75 12.79
C ASP A 590 6.57 13.19 13.30
N ALA A 591 7.11 14.06 12.45
CA ALA A 591 7.50 15.40 12.85
C ALA A 591 6.33 16.23 13.39
N ARG A 592 5.12 16.06 12.85
CA ARG A 592 3.94 16.77 13.32
C ARG A 592 3.62 16.40 14.77
N MET A 593 3.67 15.11 15.08
CA MET A 593 3.46 14.58 16.43
C MET A 593 4.55 15.02 17.42
N VAL A 594 5.82 15.04 16.98
CA VAL A 594 6.93 15.46 17.84
C VAL A 594 6.86 16.96 18.11
N LEU A 595 6.64 17.79 17.08
CA LEU A 595 6.50 19.25 17.21
C LEU A 595 5.30 19.66 18.06
N GLU A 596 4.21 18.91 18.01
CA GLU A 596 3.05 19.18 18.88
C GLU A 596 3.40 19.02 20.37
N ARG A 597 4.30 18.10 20.72
CA ARG A 597 4.67 17.78 22.12
C ARG A 597 5.86 18.59 22.66
N GLN A 598 6.57 19.32 21.82
CA GLN A 598 7.71 20.15 22.21
C GLN A 598 7.32 21.61 22.33
N ASP A 599 8.01 22.41 23.15
CA ASP A 599 7.75 23.87 23.27
C ASP A 599 8.73 24.73 22.47
N GLN A 600 9.66 24.12 21.74
CA GLN A 600 10.68 24.80 20.96
C GLN A 600 10.04 25.64 19.84
N THR A 601 10.59 26.84 19.61
CA THR A 601 10.24 27.70 18.47
C THR A 601 11.44 27.94 17.57
N TYR A 602 11.16 28.36 16.33
CA TYR A 602 12.14 28.50 15.26
C TYR A 602 12.06 29.87 14.59
N ASP A 603 13.20 30.37 14.15
CA ASP A 603 13.29 31.50 13.22
C ASP A 603 13.15 31.01 11.76
N VAL A 604 13.61 29.79 11.47
CA VAL A 604 13.40 29.11 10.18
C VAL A 604 12.94 27.69 10.45
N LEU A 605 11.81 27.31 9.87
CA LEU A 605 11.29 25.94 9.91
C LEU A 605 11.14 25.41 8.49
N VAL A 606 11.84 24.33 8.16
CA VAL A 606 11.83 23.69 6.84
C VAL A 606 11.04 22.39 6.91
N ILE A 607 10.11 22.18 5.97
CA ILE A 607 9.34 20.96 5.78
C ILE A 607 9.84 20.27 4.50
N ASP A 608 10.70 19.27 4.67
CA ASP A 608 11.36 18.47 3.63
C ASP A 608 11.17 16.97 3.93
N ALA A 609 9.91 16.55 4.15
CA ALA A 609 9.56 15.18 4.50
C ALA A 609 8.98 14.42 3.31
N TYR A 610 9.60 13.28 2.99
CA TYR A 610 9.30 12.49 1.81
C TYR A 610 9.26 11.00 2.12
N SER A 611 8.34 10.29 1.47
CA SER A 611 8.38 8.84 1.32
C SER A 611 8.55 8.55 -0.17
N SER A 612 9.79 8.28 -0.61
CA SER A 612 10.16 8.31 -2.03
C SER A 612 9.77 9.68 -2.65
N ASP A 613 9.00 9.72 -3.73
CA ASP A 613 8.60 10.98 -4.39
C ASP A 613 7.48 11.75 -3.67
N ALA A 614 6.79 11.14 -2.71
CA ALA A 614 5.53 11.65 -2.19
C ALA A 614 5.70 12.43 -0.88
N VAL A 615 5.19 13.67 -0.85
CA VAL A 615 5.02 14.45 0.39
C VAL A 615 3.74 13.98 1.10
N PRO A 616 3.82 13.55 2.37
CA PRO A 616 2.63 13.13 3.12
C PRO A 616 1.59 14.25 3.28
N VAL A 617 0.34 13.95 2.92
CA VAL A 617 -0.77 14.93 2.93
C VAL A 617 -1.01 15.54 4.31
N HIS A 618 -0.86 14.75 5.38
CA HIS A 618 -1.11 15.22 6.74
C HIS A 618 -0.08 16.25 7.23
N LEU A 619 0.99 16.51 6.46
CA LEU A 619 1.97 17.56 6.71
C LEU A 619 1.69 18.85 5.92
N THR A 620 0.71 18.84 5.01
CA THR A 620 0.37 19.96 4.11
C THR A 620 -1.06 20.47 4.30
N THR A 621 -1.75 20.05 5.37
CA THR A 621 -3.06 20.58 5.75
C THR A 621 -2.93 21.95 6.42
N THR A 622 -4.03 22.69 6.46
CA THR A 622 -4.13 24.00 7.12
C THR A 622 -3.84 23.87 8.62
N GLU A 623 -4.30 22.80 9.28
CA GLU A 623 -4.01 22.53 10.69
C GLU A 623 -2.54 22.21 10.94
N ALA A 624 -1.89 21.46 10.04
CA ALA A 624 -0.45 21.22 10.11
C ALA A 624 0.34 22.53 9.95
N MET A 625 -0.05 23.37 8.97
CA MET A 625 0.55 24.69 8.78
C MET A 625 0.37 25.58 10.01
N GLN A 626 -0.82 25.60 10.61
CA GLN A 626 -1.08 26.34 11.85
C GLN A 626 -0.17 25.85 12.99
N LEU A 627 -0.03 24.55 13.18
CA LEU A 627 0.91 23.99 14.16
C LEU A 627 2.34 24.48 13.91
N TYR A 628 2.80 24.49 12.65
CA TYR A 628 4.13 24.98 12.32
C TYR A 628 4.29 26.48 12.60
N LEU A 629 3.25 27.28 12.35
CA LEU A 629 3.24 28.70 12.71
C LEU A 629 3.30 28.89 14.23
N ASP A 630 2.64 28.05 15.02
CA ASP A 630 2.70 28.11 16.49
C ASP A 630 4.11 27.80 17.01
N ARG A 631 4.91 27.05 16.24
CA ARG A 631 6.34 26.81 16.47
C ARG A 631 7.25 27.81 15.76
N LEU A 632 6.71 28.83 15.09
CA LEU A 632 7.48 29.82 14.36
C LEU A 632 7.45 31.18 15.07
N ASN A 633 8.62 31.78 15.26
CA ASN A 633 8.75 33.12 15.80
C ASN A 633 8.01 34.15 14.90
N PRO A 634 7.57 35.31 15.42
CA PRO A 634 6.77 36.27 14.65
C PRO A 634 7.40 36.75 13.33
N GLY A 635 8.74 36.88 13.30
CA GLY A 635 9.51 37.24 12.11
C GLY A 635 10.13 36.05 11.37
N GLY A 636 9.72 34.82 11.72
CA GLY A 636 10.30 33.62 11.15
C GLY A 636 9.78 33.27 9.76
N LEU A 637 10.47 32.32 9.12
CA LEU A 637 10.20 31.84 7.78
C LEU A 637 9.85 30.35 7.80
N LEU A 638 8.70 29.99 7.22
CA LEU A 638 8.28 28.61 7.00
C LEU A 638 8.56 28.23 5.55
N ILE A 639 9.27 27.13 5.34
CA ILE A 639 9.73 26.70 4.01
C ILE A 639 9.20 25.29 3.76
N TYR A 640 8.58 25.05 2.61
CA TYR A 640 8.19 23.71 2.16
C TYR A 640 8.98 23.33 0.91
N HIS A 641 9.62 22.17 0.94
CA HIS A 641 10.03 21.48 -0.27
C HIS A 641 8.85 20.63 -0.77
N VAL A 642 8.40 20.89 -1.99
CA VAL A 642 7.18 20.31 -2.57
C VAL A 642 7.39 19.73 -3.97
N SER A 643 8.62 19.36 -4.29
CA SER A 643 8.93 18.63 -5.52
C SER A 643 8.14 17.32 -5.57
N ASN A 644 7.35 17.14 -6.62
CA ASN A 644 6.61 15.90 -6.84
C ASN A 644 6.35 15.72 -8.34
N ARG A 645 6.37 14.47 -8.82
CA ARG A 645 6.23 14.15 -10.25
C ARG A 645 4.78 14.08 -10.72
N TYR A 646 3.83 13.97 -9.79
CA TYR A 646 2.43 13.62 -10.09
C TYR A 646 1.40 14.68 -9.66
N TYR A 647 1.68 15.52 -8.66
CA TYR A 647 0.75 16.55 -8.20
C TYR A 647 1.44 17.85 -7.78
N ASP A 648 0.79 18.97 -8.07
CA ASP A 648 1.25 20.31 -7.70
C ASP A 648 0.70 20.72 -6.32
N LEU A 649 1.57 20.67 -5.31
CA LEU A 649 1.23 21.06 -3.93
C LEU A 649 1.28 22.57 -3.68
N THR A 650 1.73 23.38 -4.64
CA THR A 650 1.70 24.84 -4.47
C THR A 650 0.25 25.34 -4.35
N VAL A 651 -0.68 24.67 -5.03
CA VAL A 651 -2.12 24.98 -4.99
C VAL A 651 -2.73 24.83 -3.58
N PRO A 652 -2.70 23.66 -2.92
CA PRO A 652 -3.25 23.52 -1.57
C PRO A 652 -2.50 24.39 -0.53
N LEU A 653 -1.19 24.60 -0.70
CA LEU A 653 -0.43 25.50 0.18
C LEU A 653 -0.83 26.97 -0.01
N GLY A 654 -1.12 27.42 -1.23
CA GLY A 654 -1.60 28.76 -1.52
C GLY A 654 -2.95 29.06 -0.86
N ARG A 655 -3.88 28.11 -0.92
CA ARG A 655 -5.16 28.19 -0.20
C ARG A 655 -4.96 28.31 1.31
N SER A 656 -4.11 27.45 1.88
CA SER A 656 -3.83 27.43 3.32
C SER A 656 -3.14 28.73 3.77
N ALA A 657 -2.21 29.26 2.97
CA ALA A 657 -1.56 30.53 3.23
C ALA A 657 -2.55 31.71 3.22
N SER A 658 -3.46 31.75 2.24
CA SER A 658 -4.54 32.75 2.15
C SER A 658 -5.47 32.69 3.37
N ALA A 659 -5.90 31.48 3.76
CA ALA A 659 -6.76 31.23 4.91
C ALA A 659 -6.14 31.68 6.25
N LEU A 660 -4.83 31.48 6.40
CA LEU A 660 -4.07 31.86 7.59
C LEU A 660 -3.48 33.30 7.52
N GLY A 661 -3.77 34.05 6.46
CA GLY A 661 -3.31 35.43 6.29
C GLY A 661 -1.80 35.58 6.10
N LEU A 662 -1.14 34.58 5.51
CA LEU A 662 0.30 34.58 5.25
C LEU A 662 0.62 35.20 3.89
N SER A 663 1.81 35.79 3.80
CA SER A 663 2.43 36.06 2.49
C SER A 663 3.18 34.81 2.04
N GLY A 664 3.00 34.43 0.77
CA GLY A 664 3.66 33.26 0.21
C GLY A 664 4.36 33.55 -1.12
N ALA A 665 5.48 32.87 -1.34
CA ALA A 665 6.19 32.86 -2.61
C ALA A 665 6.57 31.42 -2.99
N HIS A 666 6.70 31.15 -4.28
CA HIS A 666 7.06 29.86 -4.83
C HIS A 666 8.13 30.04 -5.90
N ARG A 667 9.06 29.09 -5.97
CA ARG A 667 10.02 28.96 -7.06
C ARG A 667 10.14 27.49 -7.44
N TYR A 668 10.00 27.23 -8.73
CA TYR A 668 10.40 25.98 -9.35
C TYR A 668 11.68 26.21 -10.14
N ASP A 669 12.70 25.43 -9.84
CA ASP A 669 13.97 25.48 -10.53
C ASP A 669 14.29 24.14 -11.19
N ARG A 670 14.81 24.18 -12.41
CA ARG A 670 15.24 23.02 -13.17
C ARG A 670 16.62 23.30 -13.76
N PRO A 671 17.69 22.96 -13.02
CA PRO A 671 19.06 23.19 -13.48
C PRO A 671 19.37 22.36 -14.74
N GLU A 672 20.29 22.88 -15.57
CA GLU A 672 20.80 22.18 -16.77
C GLU A 672 21.93 21.18 -16.45
N GLU A 673 22.43 21.18 -15.22
CA GLU A 673 23.56 20.35 -14.75
C GLU A 673 23.18 18.88 -14.46
N ASP A 674 24.19 18.05 -14.16
CA ASP A 674 24.03 16.64 -13.77
C ASP A 674 23.11 16.52 -12.54
N GLU A 675 22.23 15.51 -12.54
CA GLU A 675 21.28 15.22 -11.45
C GLU A 675 21.99 15.02 -10.10
N LEU A 676 23.25 14.58 -10.11
CA LEU A 676 24.06 14.47 -8.89
C LEU A 676 24.35 15.85 -8.28
N ASN A 677 24.72 16.83 -9.11
CA ASN A 677 25.11 18.17 -8.67
C ASN A 677 23.90 19.01 -8.30
N ALA A 678 22.97 19.18 -9.23
CA ALA A 678 21.81 20.05 -9.06
C ALA A 678 20.57 19.34 -9.61
N HIS A 679 19.58 19.12 -8.73
CA HIS A 679 18.34 18.45 -9.11
C HIS A 679 17.18 19.44 -9.12
N ALA A 680 16.24 19.25 -10.05
CA ALA A 680 15.04 20.09 -10.12
C ALA A 680 14.28 20.08 -8.79
N SER A 681 13.84 21.25 -8.34
CA SER A 681 13.12 21.40 -7.07
C SER A 681 12.04 22.48 -7.13
N SER A 682 10.96 22.24 -6.38
CA SER A 682 9.83 23.14 -6.19
C SER A 682 9.76 23.50 -4.72
N VAL A 683 9.89 24.78 -4.39
CA VAL A 683 9.95 25.26 -2.99
C VAL A 683 8.97 26.40 -2.77
N VAL A 684 8.28 26.36 -1.64
CA VAL A 684 7.35 27.39 -1.17
C VAL A 684 7.89 28.04 0.09
N ALA A 685 7.91 29.37 0.15
CA ALA A 685 8.27 30.16 1.31
C ALA A 685 7.04 30.91 1.82
N LEU A 686 6.80 30.86 3.13
CA LEU A 686 5.66 31.49 3.80
C LEU A 686 6.14 32.32 5.00
N ALA A 687 5.57 33.50 5.21
CA ALA A 687 5.84 34.32 6.38
C ALA A 687 4.60 35.12 6.81
N ARG A 688 4.53 35.45 8.11
CA ARG A 688 3.50 36.36 8.66
C ARG A 688 3.73 37.81 8.22
N ASP A 689 4.98 38.27 8.25
CA ASP A 689 5.35 39.62 7.79
C ASP A 689 5.79 39.58 6.32
N PRO A 690 5.10 40.28 5.40
CA PRO A 690 5.51 40.39 4.00
C PRO A 690 6.96 40.87 3.81
N ARG A 691 7.50 41.66 4.75
CA ARG A 691 8.88 42.14 4.70
C ARG A 691 9.91 41.04 4.95
N THR A 692 9.59 40.08 5.83
CA THR A 692 10.43 38.89 6.04
C THR A 692 10.51 38.10 4.74
N LEU A 693 9.37 37.83 4.12
CA LEU A 693 9.31 37.10 2.85
C LEU A 693 10.11 37.83 1.76
N ALA A 694 9.85 39.12 1.56
CA ALA A 694 10.57 39.93 0.57
C ALA A 694 12.08 39.96 0.81
N SER A 695 12.53 39.96 2.07
CA SER A 695 13.96 39.93 2.41
C SER A 695 14.60 38.55 2.17
N ALA A 696 13.83 37.48 2.36
CA ALA A 696 14.26 36.10 2.11
C ALA A 696 14.33 35.79 0.61
N THR A 697 13.42 36.34 -0.19
CA THR A 697 13.29 36.06 -1.63
C THR A 697 13.90 37.13 -2.54
N ALA A 698 14.64 38.11 -1.99
CA ALA A 698 15.15 39.26 -2.74
C ALA A 698 16.19 38.92 -3.82
N ALA A 699 16.87 37.78 -3.71
CA ALA A 699 18.02 37.45 -4.55
C ALA A 699 17.64 36.90 -5.93
N SER A 700 16.44 36.34 -6.09
CA SER A 700 15.99 35.65 -7.30
C SER A 700 14.52 35.94 -7.63
N ASP A 701 14.07 35.49 -8.80
CA ASP A 701 12.71 35.73 -9.28
C ASP A 701 11.69 34.73 -8.69
N TRP A 702 11.34 34.93 -7.43
CA TRP A 702 10.29 34.17 -6.75
C TRP A 702 8.91 34.67 -7.17
N GLN A 703 8.02 33.74 -7.54
CA GLN A 703 6.66 34.06 -7.93
C GLN A 703 5.76 34.13 -6.69
N ALA A 704 4.76 35.01 -6.71
CA ALA A 704 3.75 35.02 -5.65
C ALA A 704 3.00 33.68 -5.60
N LEU A 705 2.84 33.12 -4.40
CA LEU A 705 2.02 31.92 -4.21
C LEU A 705 0.55 32.30 -4.38
N VAL A 706 -0.16 31.60 -5.27
CA VAL A 706 -1.53 31.95 -5.66
C VAL A 706 -2.54 31.03 -4.99
N ASP A 707 -3.60 31.63 -4.44
CA ASP A 707 -4.83 30.94 -4.08
C ASP A 707 -5.76 30.89 -5.30
N ASP A 708 -6.16 29.69 -5.71
CA ASP A 708 -7.07 29.47 -6.84
C ASP A 708 -8.56 29.53 -6.44
N GLY A 709 -8.87 29.91 -5.20
CA GLY A 709 -10.23 30.02 -4.65
C GLY A 709 -10.89 28.67 -4.38
N GLY A 710 -10.15 27.57 -4.44
CA GLY A 710 -10.63 26.24 -4.12
C GLY A 710 -10.75 25.99 -2.62
N ARG A 711 -11.29 24.82 -2.27
CA ARG A 711 -11.37 24.39 -0.86
C ARG A 711 -9.99 24.07 -0.30
N GLU A 712 -9.71 24.56 0.90
CA GLU A 712 -8.51 24.25 1.68
C GLU A 712 -8.36 22.74 1.91
N TRP A 713 -7.12 22.29 2.02
CA TRP A 713 -6.83 20.99 2.60
C TRP A 713 -6.83 21.11 4.11
N THR A 714 -7.62 20.24 4.73
CA THR A 714 -7.77 20.12 6.18
C THR A 714 -7.51 18.67 6.58
N ASP A 715 -7.25 18.41 7.86
CA ASP A 715 -7.14 17.05 8.37
C ASP A 715 -8.40 16.22 8.08
N ASP A 716 -9.56 16.88 8.08
CA ASP A 716 -10.83 16.25 7.74
C ASP A 716 -10.95 16.00 6.23
N HIS A 717 -10.46 16.91 5.38
CA HIS A 717 -10.69 16.87 3.93
C HIS A 717 -9.47 17.29 3.13
N ALA A 718 -8.92 16.36 2.35
CA ALA A 718 -7.91 16.59 1.33
C ALA A 718 -8.30 15.84 0.04
N ASN A 719 -8.22 16.53 -1.09
CA ASN A 719 -8.66 16.01 -2.39
C ASN A 719 -7.48 15.91 -3.37
N LEU A 720 -6.70 14.83 -3.24
CA LEU A 720 -5.58 14.51 -4.12
C LEU A 720 -6.02 14.20 -5.56
N LEU A 721 -7.20 13.58 -5.73
CA LEU A 721 -7.73 13.28 -7.07
C LEU A 721 -7.95 14.55 -7.89
N GLY A 722 -8.42 15.62 -7.25
CA GLY A 722 -8.58 16.92 -7.89
C GLY A 722 -7.27 17.53 -8.39
N LEU A 723 -6.12 17.22 -7.76
CA LEU A 723 -4.81 17.65 -8.24
C LEU A 723 -4.29 16.76 -9.37
N LEU A 724 -4.49 15.44 -9.27
CA LEU A 724 -4.07 14.49 -10.31
C LEU A 724 -4.76 14.69 -11.66
N LEU A 725 -5.94 15.31 -11.68
CA LEU A 725 -6.73 15.57 -12.89
C LEU A 725 -6.45 16.94 -13.53
N ARG A 726 -5.64 17.78 -12.89
CA ARG A 726 -5.17 19.06 -13.44
C ARG A 726 -3.90 18.83 -14.25
#